data_AF-A0A5N6LCS6-F1
#
_entry.id   AF-A0A5N6LCS6-F1
#
_cell.length_a   1.000
_cell.length_b   1.000
_cell.length_c   1.000
_cell.angle_alpha   90.00
_cell.angle_beta   90.00
_cell.angle_gamma   90.00
#
_symmetry.space_group_name_H-M   'P 1'
#
loop_
_entity.id
_entity.type
_entity.pdbx_description
1 polymer ?
#
loop_
_entity_poly.entity_id
_entity_poly.type
_entity_poly.pdbx_seq_one_letter_code
_entity_poly.pdbx_strand_id
1 'polypeptide(L)'
;MGLFSRKAYQTLSHLPRFFVVLLILTLVLIVLFEVDNMATQTKTIVGHNLEPTPWHLFPVKTFINKTKYARASKIIQCSYFSCATMTNNGQTIFTRESEQCPDFYRSIHCDLEPWSNTRVSYASLMEAKKFASLRITIIDGKLYVDYYYDCVQSRALFTIWGLLQLLKRYPGSIPDVDLMFDCMDRPTILKRDHSAMPLPIFRYCTTCDHFDIPFPDWSFWGWVEVNLGPWQEEFNSIKLGSQKISWKNKLPYAYWKGNPDVQSPVREKLLFCNDTNIWGAQILRQNWAQEILDGFKNSKLSNQCNHQYKIYAEGYAWSVSLKYILSCGCVPLIIKAKYEDFFSRGLSPGENYLPISPENICQSIKTAVEWGNSHPSEAEAIGKAVQDYMEHLNMDRVYDYMYHLITEYAKLLDFKPVRPSTALEECIGSLLCYADETKREFLERSAASPSSTPPCKLPPANIEMIKKEIEAKNDFLKNLQGQSDEDANAIFEKARHHNLLQHKGLHLLQFLYSDLNHPLSAVVDDMKSPLSHYYIYTSHNTYLTGNQITSDSSVRPIKRALQQGVRGIELDLWPNSTKTDVNVCHGRTLTSSVKLWKCLKVIKDYAFSSSDYPVIITFEDHLNRTLRAKVAIMVKRTFGDMLFQPDKYYDLSKLPSPADLKRKIVISTKPPNESVDTETNAPQKNVLFATISDCFQSKDDSDENSKHQEIEMEGEVPEYRDLIAIHAVKHKGDLLDSLHVDPNKVKRLSLSEQQLLEASKDHGQHIVRFTQGNILRVYPKGSRLDSSNYNPYDGWKLGAQMVAFNMQGFEQNLWLMQGMFRANNGCGYVKKPKFLCEADPAFSPNKVKKILKVTLYMGEGWHLEFHHAHFDYCSPPDFYAKVGIAGYEEDNTPRMYKTKSIEDDWRPVWDKVFEFPIRVPELALLWIEVKDNDTAKKNEFGGQTCLPVLQLRSGIRCVPLYNKKGEKYKFIKLLVRFEFVNPIS
;
A
#
# COMPACT_ATOMS: atom_id res chain seq x y z
N MET A 1 -22.73 -75.10 91.14
CA MET A 1 -22.91 -74.79 92.58
C MET A 1 -21.84 -73.78 92.98
N GLY A 2 -22.25 -72.67 93.60
CA GLY A 2 -21.42 -71.72 94.37
C GLY A 2 -20.62 -70.68 93.57
N LEU A 3 -20.46 -69.40 93.95
CA LEU A 3 -21.09 -68.50 94.92
C LEU A 3 -20.46 -67.10 94.70
N PHE A 4 -21.18 -66.04 95.09
CA PHE A 4 -20.93 -64.60 94.92
C PHE A 4 -19.64 -64.01 95.52
N SER A 5 -19.08 -62.92 94.95
CA SER A 5 -19.03 -61.54 95.54
C SER A 5 -18.25 -60.52 94.67
N ARG A 6 -18.38 -59.22 94.97
CA ARG A 6 -18.29 -57.98 94.14
C ARG A 6 -17.11 -57.04 94.52
N LYS A 7 -16.67 -56.21 93.54
CA LYS A 7 -16.13 -54.80 93.58
C LYS A 7 -14.78 -54.56 94.31
N ALA A 8 -13.88 -53.62 93.97
CA ALA A 8 -13.94 -52.34 93.22
C ALA A 8 -12.57 -51.89 92.62
N TYR A 9 -12.65 -50.96 91.65
CA TYR A 9 -11.68 -49.93 91.20
C TYR A 9 -11.04 -49.17 92.40
N GLN A 10 -9.87 -48.50 92.41
CA GLN A 10 -9.10 -47.68 91.46
C GLN A 10 -7.73 -47.39 92.16
N THR A 11 -6.56 -47.35 91.52
CA THR A 11 -5.87 -46.10 91.09
C THR A 11 -4.46 -46.44 90.57
N LEU A 12 -4.13 -46.01 89.37
CA LEU A 12 -2.75 -45.65 89.00
C LEU A 12 -2.83 -44.45 88.05
N SER A 13 -2.93 -43.25 88.64
CA SER A 13 -2.85 -41.98 87.94
C SER A 13 -1.42 -41.46 87.96
N HIS A 14 -1.08 -40.67 86.94
CA HIS A 14 0.16 -39.91 86.73
C HIS A 14 1.16 -40.52 85.73
N LEU A 15 0.73 -40.74 84.48
CA LEU A 15 1.55 -40.20 83.38
C LEU A 15 1.60 -38.67 83.61
N PRO A 16 2.76 -38.00 83.60
CA PRO A 16 2.77 -36.57 83.78
C PRO A 16 2.01 -35.99 82.59
N ARG A 17 0.92 -35.25 82.83
CA ARG A 17 0.18 -34.53 81.78
C ARG A 17 1.13 -33.75 80.85
N PHE A 18 2.30 -33.38 81.37
CA PHE A 18 3.42 -32.80 80.65
C PHE A 18 3.97 -33.64 79.49
N PHE A 19 4.12 -34.97 79.63
CA PHE A 19 4.62 -35.83 78.55
C PHE A 19 3.60 -35.98 77.41
N VAL A 20 2.30 -36.07 77.73
CA VAL A 20 1.24 -36.12 76.71
C VAL A 20 1.14 -34.78 75.99
N VAL A 21 1.21 -33.66 76.71
CA VAL A 21 1.22 -32.32 76.11
C VAL A 21 2.47 -32.08 75.26
N LEU A 22 3.65 -32.51 75.71
CA LEU A 22 4.90 -32.41 74.95
C LEU A 22 4.84 -33.26 73.68
N LEU A 23 4.30 -34.49 73.76
CA LEU A 23 4.17 -35.39 72.63
C LEU A 23 3.18 -34.85 71.58
N ILE A 24 2.06 -34.27 72.03
CA ILE A 24 1.11 -33.54 71.17
C ILE A 24 1.78 -32.31 70.54
N LEU A 25 2.54 -31.51 71.31
CA LEU A 25 3.26 -30.34 70.80
C LEU A 25 4.32 -30.73 69.76
N THR A 26 5.10 -31.80 69.99
CA THR A 26 6.05 -32.32 68.99
C THR A 26 5.35 -32.85 67.75
N LEU A 27 4.21 -33.55 67.90
CA LEU A 27 3.44 -34.03 66.76
C LEU A 27 2.89 -32.85 65.95
N VAL A 28 2.36 -31.82 66.61
CA VAL A 28 1.90 -30.58 65.98
C VAL A 28 3.05 -29.88 65.27
N LEU A 29 4.23 -29.75 65.89
CA LEU A 29 5.41 -29.14 65.26
C LEU A 29 5.88 -29.93 64.03
N ILE A 30 5.90 -31.26 64.10
CA ILE A 30 6.24 -32.13 62.95
C ILE A 30 5.21 -31.95 61.84
N VAL A 31 3.91 -31.96 62.17
CA VAL A 31 2.84 -31.73 61.17
C VAL A 31 2.95 -30.34 60.55
N LEU A 32 3.22 -29.29 61.33
CA LEU A 32 3.41 -27.93 60.80
C LEU A 32 4.66 -27.85 59.91
N PHE A 33 5.74 -28.53 60.26
CA PHE A 33 6.96 -28.62 59.44
C PHE A 33 6.72 -29.36 58.13
N GLU A 34 6.04 -30.52 58.17
CA GLU A 34 5.72 -31.29 56.96
C GLU A 34 4.72 -30.58 56.05
N VAL A 35 3.70 -29.92 56.63
CA VAL A 35 2.75 -29.07 55.87
C VAL A 35 3.47 -27.92 55.18
N ASP A 36 4.43 -27.32 55.87
CA ASP A 36 5.23 -26.22 55.34
C ASP A 36 6.23 -26.67 54.26
N ASN A 37 6.90 -27.79 54.47
CA ASN A 37 7.75 -28.45 53.47
C ASN A 37 6.94 -28.82 52.22
N MET A 38 5.77 -29.42 52.39
CA MET A 38 4.88 -29.75 51.26
C MET A 38 4.41 -28.47 50.54
N ALA A 39 4.01 -27.43 51.27
CA ALA A 39 3.56 -26.17 50.67
C ALA A 39 4.66 -25.43 49.90
N THR A 40 5.93 -25.54 50.32
CA THR A 40 7.06 -24.95 49.59
C THR A 40 7.43 -25.74 48.33
N GLN A 41 7.25 -27.07 48.34
CA GLN A 41 7.54 -27.93 47.19
C GLN A 41 6.38 -28.03 46.18
N THR A 42 5.13 -27.80 46.59
CA THR A 42 3.95 -27.92 45.73
C THR A 42 3.92 -26.81 44.69
N LYS A 43 4.16 -27.15 43.42
CA LYS A 43 4.12 -26.21 42.30
C LYS A 43 2.68 -25.94 41.88
N THR A 44 2.31 -24.68 41.67
CA THR A 44 0.89 -24.29 41.46
C THR A 44 0.73 -23.34 40.28
N ILE A 45 -0.48 -23.29 39.71
CA ILE A 45 -0.85 -22.46 38.55
C ILE A 45 -0.57 -20.96 38.70
N VAL A 46 -0.54 -20.49 39.94
CA VAL A 46 -0.31 -19.08 40.29
C VAL A 46 1.18 -18.74 40.43
N GLY A 47 2.08 -19.73 40.34
CA GLY A 47 3.53 -19.51 40.27
C GLY A 47 4.20 -19.12 41.58
N HIS A 48 3.56 -19.38 42.73
CA HIS A 48 4.06 -18.93 44.04
C HIS A 48 5.50 -19.37 44.39
N ASN A 49 5.94 -20.50 43.86
CA ASN A 49 7.23 -21.16 44.11
C ASN A 49 7.90 -21.60 42.81
N LEU A 50 7.58 -20.92 41.70
CA LEU A 50 8.18 -21.15 40.41
C LEU A 50 9.12 -20.00 40.06
N GLU A 51 10.24 -20.33 39.44
CA GLU A 51 11.13 -19.34 38.85
C GLU A 51 10.57 -18.90 37.48
N PRO A 52 10.83 -17.65 37.05
CA PRO A 52 10.59 -17.23 35.68
C PRO A 52 11.28 -18.15 34.68
N THR A 53 10.74 -18.26 33.46
CA THR A 53 11.41 -19.01 32.39
C THR A 53 12.81 -18.48 32.09
N PRO A 54 13.83 -19.34 31.91
CA PRO A 54 15.20 -18.90 31.60
C PRO A 54 15.33 -18.11 30.29
N TRP A 55 14.45 -18.37 29.32
CA TRP A 55 14.47 -17.75 27.98
C TRP A 55 13.63 -16.47 27.86
N HIS A 56 12.89 -16.10 28.91
CA HIS A 56 12.12 -14.86 28.95
C HIS A 56 12.06 -14.32 30.38
N LEU A 57 12.86 -13.31 30.68
CA LEU A 57 12.97 -12.75 32.03
C LEU A 57 11.83 -11.75 32.29
N PHE A 58 11.15 -11.92 33.42
CA PHE A 58 10.13 -11.01 33.93
C PHE A 58 10.18 -10.95 35.46
N PRO A 59 9.63 -9.89 36.09
CA PRO A 59 9.62 -9.76 37.54
C PRO A 59 8.88 -10.91 38.21
N VAL A 60 9.47 -11.48 39.27
CA VAL A 60 8.85 -12.54 40.07
C VAL A 60 7.56 -12.02 40.71
N LYS A 61 6.49 -12.81 40.68
CA LYS A 61 5.21 -12.46 41.30
C LYS A 61 5.38 -12.26 42.80
N THR A 62 5.04 -11.08 43.31
CA THR A 62 5.05 -10.77 44.73
C THR A 62 3.67 -11.04 45.33
N PHE A 63 3.62 -11.84 46.39
CA PHE A 63 2.38 -12.19 47.07
C PHE A 63 2.28 -11.38 48.37
N ILE A 64 1.40 -10.37 48.38
CA ILE A 64 1.26 -9.42 49.48
C ILE A 64 0.73 -10.13 50.74
N ASN A 65 1.49 -10.02 51.85
CA ASN A 65 1.07 -10.20 53.25
C ASN A 65 0.14 -11.37 53.57
N LYS A 66 0.52 -12.60 53.19
CA LYS A 66 -0.07 -13.81 53.78
C LYS A 66 0.96 -14.50 54.65
N THR A 67 0.58 -14.85 55.88
CA THR A 67 1.42 -15.70 56.74
C THR A 67 1.75 -17.01 56.00
N LYS A 68 2.90 -17.61 56.32
CA LYS A 68 3.34 -18.89 55.73
C LYS A 68 2.22 -19.95 55.77
N TYR A 69 1.49 -19.99 56.89
CA TYR A 69 0.31 -20.83 57.10
C TYR A 69 -0.88 -20.51 56.20
N ALA A 70 -1.23 -19.25 56.00
CA ALA A 70 -2.33 -18.87 55.10
C ALA A 70 -2.04 -19.27 53.65
N ARG A 71 -0.77 -19.20 53.23
CA ARG A 71 -0.32 -19.68 51.92
C ARG A 71 -0.39 -21.21 51.83
N ALA A 72 0.15 -21.93 52.82
CA ALA A 72 0.10 -23.40 52.86
C ALA A 72 -1.34 -23.94 52.86
N SER A 73 -2.21 -23.35 53.69
CA SER A 73 -3.64 -23.67 53.75
C SER A 73 -4.33 -23.45 52.40
N LYS A 74 -4.04 -22.33 51.73
CA LYS A 74 -4.60 -22.04 50.41
C LYS A 74 -4.14 -23.05 49.36
N ILE A 75 -2.87 -23.43 49.37
CA ILE A 75 -2.33 -24.45 48.45
C ILE A 75 -3.03 -25.79 48.67
N ILE A 76 -3.15 -26.22 49.92
CA ILE A 76 -3.81 -27.48 50.28
C ILE A 76 -5.27 -27.48 49.82
N GLN A 77 -6.01 -26.44 50.19
CA GLN A 77 -7.42 -26.29 49.86
C GLN A 77 -7.63 -26.30 48.34
N CYS A 78 -6.85 -25.51 47.60
CA CYS A 78 -7.06 -25.34 46.17
C CYS A 78 -6.54 -26.53 45.35
N SER A 79 -5.38 -27.11 45.68
CA SER A 79 -4.78 -28.19 44.88
C SER A 79 -5.24 -29.59 45.24
N TYR A 80 -5.62 -29.86 46.49
CA TYR A 80 -5.94 -31.22 46.93
C TYR A 80 -7.40 -31.43 47.34
N PHE A 81 -8.12 -30.36 47.72
CA PHE A 81 -9.51 -30.46 48.21
C PHE A 81 -10.57 -29.81 47.30
N SER A 82 -10.18 -29.09 46.25
CA SER A 82 -11.14 -28.39 45.40
C SER A 82 -11.73 -29.24 44.27
N CYS A 83 -11.03 -30.29 43.84
CA CYS A 83 -11.51 -31.20 42.80
C CYS A 83 -12.28 -32.34 43.47
N ALA A 84 -13.61 -32.17 43.59
CA ALA A 84 -14.49 -33.24 44.04
C ALA A 84 -14.52 -34.37 43.00
N THR A 85 -14.64 -35.63 43.45
CA THR A 85 -14.94 -36.79 42.61
C THR A 85 -16.35 -36.69 42.02
N MET A 86 -16.54 -35.81 41.04
CA MET A 86 -17.71 -35.84 40.16
C MET A 86 -17.36 -36.77 39.01
N THR A 87 -17.82 -38.02 39.06
CA THR A 87 -17.81 -38.94 37.93
C THR A 87 -18.84 -38.45 36.90
N ASN A 88 -18.45 -37.53 36.03
CA ASN A 88 -19.25 -37.18 34.86
C ASN A 88 -19.10 -38.30 33.81
N ASN A 89 -19.73 -39.44 34.06
CA ASN A 89 -19.98 -40.51 33.08
C ASN A 89 -21.07 -40.12 32.07
N GLY A 90 -21.27 -38.82 31.82
CA GLY A 90 -22.23 -38.34 30.83
C GLY A 90 -21.62 -38.48 29.43
N GLN A 91 -22.05 -39.47 28.66
CA GLN A 91 -21.81 -39.47 27.22
C GLN A 91 -22.46 -38.22 26.61
N THR A 92 -21.71 -37.52 25.75
CA THR A 92 -22.26 -36.35 25.06
C THR A 92 -23.35 -36.80 24.09
N ILE A 93 -24.58 -36.34 24.32
CA ILE A 93 -25.71 -36.57 23.40
C ILE A 93 -25.82 -35.36 22.47
N PHE A 94 -25.39 -35.53 21.23
CA PHE A 94 -25.56 -34.52 20.20
C PHE A 94 -26.98 -34.56 19.63
N THR A 95 -27.65 -33.42 19.56
CA THR A 95 -29.02 -33.28 19.06
C THR A 95 -29.11 -32.60 17.70
N ARG A 96 -27.97 -32.17 17.15
CA ARG A 96 -27.85 -31.43 15.88
C ARG A 96 -26.68 -31.97 15.05
N GLU A 97 -26.73 -31.74 13.74
CA GLU A 97 -25.67 -32.18 12.82
C GLU A 97 -24.38 -31.35 12.93
N SER A 98 -23.26 -31.95 12.53
CA SER A 98 -21.95 -31.31 12.46
C SER A 98 -21.82 -30.45 11.21
N GLU A 99 -21.42 -29.20 11.38
CA GLU A 99 -21.06 -28.29 10.28
C GLU A 99 -19.65 -28.54 9.76
N GLN A 100 -19.32 -28.01 8.58
CA GLN A 100 -17.94 -28.04 8.06
C GLN A 100 -17.07 -27.02 8.81
N CYS A 101 -15.85 -27.42 9.21
CA CYS A 101 -14.91 -26.47 9.81
C CYS A 101 -14.41 -25.45 8.77
N PRO A 102 -13.99 -24.24 9.20
CA PRO A 102 -13.31 -23.29 8.33
C PRO A 102 -12.11 -23.91 7.61
N ASP A 103 -11.91 -23.51 6.35
CA ASP A 103 -10.85 -24.06 5.50
C ASP A 103 -9.44 -23.91 6.10
N PHE A 104 -9.18 -22.84 6.86
CA PHE A 104 -7.88 -22.61 7.47
C PHE A 104 -7.50 -23.67 8.53
N TYR A 105 -8.47 -24.48 9.03
CA TYR A 105 -8.18 -25.60 9.94
C TYR A 105 -7.32 -26.68 9.29
N ARG A 106 -7.24 -26.70 7.94
CA ARG A 106 -6.27 -27.54 7.23
C ARG A 106 -4.83 -27.32 7.70
N SER A 107 -4.51 -26.15 8.24
CA SER A 107 -3.19 -25.82 8.79
C SER A 107 -2.78 -26.76 9.94
N ILE A 108 -3.74 -27.33 10.69
CA ILE A 108 -3.47 -28.34 11.73
C ILE A 108 -2.65 -29.50 11.17
N HIS A 109 -3.01 -29.98 9.97
CA HIS A 109 -2.30 -31.09 9.31
C HIS A 109 -0.86 -30.73 8.97
N CYS A 110 -0.60 -29.47 8.61
CA CYS A 110 0.76 -29.00 8.31
C CYS A 110 1.58 -28.77 9.57
N ASP A 111 0.98 -28.19 10.61
CA ASP A 111 1.63 -27.95 11.89
C ASP A 111 2.04 -29.27 12.56
N LEU A 112 1.26 -30.34 12.35
CA LEU A 112 1.53 -31.68 12.89
C LEU A 112 2.28 -32.63 11.95
N GLU A 113 2.46 -32.25 10.68
CA GLU A 113 3.16 -33.06 9.66
C GLU A 113 4.52 -33.58 10.13
N PRO A 114 5.38 -32.82 10.83
CA PRO A 114 6.71 -33.28 11.24
C PRO A 114 6.69 -34.62 12.00
N TRP A 115 5.61 -34.90 12.73
CA TRP A 115 5.47 -36.13 13.53
C TRP A 115 4.61 -37.21 12.86
N SER A 116 4.12 -36.99 11.63
CA SER A 116 3.33 -37.98 10.90
C SER A 116 4.09 -39.31 10.71
N ASN A 117 5.39 -39.23 10.39
CA ASN A 117 6.25 -40.38 10.17
C ASN A 117 7.08 -40.76 11.39
N THR A 118 7.63 -39.78 12.12
CA THR A 118 8.50 -40.04 13.26
C THR A 118 7.75 -40.43 14.52
N ARG A 119 6.43 -40.16 14.56
CA ARG A 119 5.61 -40.15 15.77
C ARG A 119 6.14 -39.18 16.84
N VAL A 120 5.38 -39.02 17.92
CA VAL A 120 5.82 -38.33 19.14
C VAL A 120 6.13 -39.40 20.18
N SER A 121 7.42 -39.59 20.43
CA SER A 121 7.90 -40.53 21.45
C SER A 121 8.02 -39.87 22.82
N TYR A 122 7.94 -40.67 23.88
CA TYR A 122 8.17 -40.17 25.24
C TYR A 122 9.54 -39.48 25.37
N ALA A 123 10.57 -39.99 24.71
CA ALA A 123 11.90 -39.39 24.68
C ALA A 123 11.89 -37.99 24.03
N SER A 124 11.22 -37.84 22.88
CA SER A 124 11.09 -36.54 22.21
C SER A 124 10.31 -35.52 23.05
N LEU A 125 9.25 -35.98 23.73
CA LEU A 125 8.46 -35.14 24.64
C LEU A 125 9.30 -34.68 25.85
N MET A 126 10.10 -35.59 26.43
CA MET A 126 10.97 -35.27 27.55
C MET A 126 12.14 -34.37 27.17
N GLU A 127 12.61 -34.40 25.92
CA GLU A 127 13.58 -33.43 25.42
C GLU A 127 12.92 -32.05 25.21
N ALA A 128 11.69 -32.02 24.69
CA ALA A 128 10.89 -30.80 24.53
C ALA A 128 10.64 -30.07 25.86
N LYS A 129 10.65 -30.79 27.00
CA LYS A 129 10.58 -30.23 28.35
C LYS A 129 11.54 -29.06 28.60
N LYS A 130 12.74 -29.08 27.99
CA LYS A 130 13.77 -28.04 28.17
C LYS A 130 13.31 -26.65 27.73
N PHE A 131 12.26 -26.58 26.91
CA PHE A 131 11.72 -25.34 26.34
C PHE A 131 10.25 -25.11 26.74
N ALA A 132 9.72 -25.91 27.68
CA ALA A 132 8.34 -25.85 28.12
C ALA A 132 8.21 -25.21 29.51
N SER A 133 7.19 -24.38 29.71
CA SER A 133 6.86 -23.85 31.04
C SER A 133 5.99 -24.83 31.84
N LEU A 134 5.23 -25.69 31.17
CA LEU A 134 4.35 -26.68 31.80
C LEU A 134 4.10 -27.89 30.89
N ARG A 135 3.85 -29.04 31.50
CA ARG A 135 3.38 -30.27 30.84
C ARG A 135 1.91 -30.48 31.18
N ILE A 136 1.12 -30.76 30.15
CA ILE A 136 -0.31 -31.01 30.25
C ILE A 136 -0.58 -32.46 29.89
N THR A 137 -1.36 -33.13 30.74
CA THR A 137 -1.78 -34.50 30.52
C THR A 137 -3.29 -34.59 30.73
N ILE A 138 -4.03 -35.08 29.74
CA ILE A 138 -5.46 -35.37 29.87
C ILE A 138 -5.61 -36.89 29.92
N ILE A 139 -6.25 -37.42 30.97
CA ILE A 139 -6.50 -38.86 31.14
C ILE A 139 -7.91 -39.04 31.66
N ASP A 140 -8.69 -39.89 31.00
CA ASP A 140 -10.08 -40.20 31.36
C ASP A 140 -10.94 -38.93 31.58
N GLY A 141 -10.74 -37.93 30.70
CA GLY A 141 -11.45 -36.65 30.75
C GLY A 141 -11.04 -35.70 31.88
N LYS A 142 -9.97 -36.01 32.62
CA LYS A 142 -9.41 -35.17 33.68
C LYS A 142 -8.12 -34.50 33.24
N LEU A 143 -7.91 -33.25 33.66
CA LEU A 143 -6.74 -32.46 33.33
C LEU A 143 -5.71 -32.51 34.46
N TYR A 144 -4.48 -32.89 34.13
CA TYR A 144 -3.34 -32.87 35.03
C TYR A 144 -2.26 -31.93 34.49
N VAL A 145 -1.67 -31.11 35.35
CA VAL A 145 -0.65 -30.13 34.96
C VAL A 145 0.57 -30.25 35.87
N ASP A 146 1.74 -30.34 35.24
CA ASP A 146 3.05 -30.34 35.90
C ASP A 146 3.77 -29.05 35.52
N TYR A 147 3.95 -28.16 36.50
CA TYR A 147 4.53 -26.84 36.28
C TYR A 147 6.06 -26.89 36.37
N TYR A 148 6.75 -26.31 35.38
CA TYR A 148 8.22 -26.22 35.36
C TYR A 148 8.70 -24.81 35.70
N TYR A 149 8.07 -23.80 35.09
CA TYR A 149 8.41 -22.39 35.25
C TYR A 149 7.15 -21.53 35.39
N ASP A 150 7.30 -20.33 35.94
CA ASP A 150 6.22 -19.35 35.99
C ASP A 150 5.97 -18.74 34.60
N CYS A 151 4.74 -18.28 34.38
CA CYS A 151 4.31 -17.58 33.18
C CYS A 151 4.12 -16.09 33.44
N VAL A 152 4.50 -15.25 32.46
CA VAL A 152 4.21 -13.83 32.46
C VAL A 152 2.71 -13.62 32.65
N GLN A 153 2.32 -12.69 33.54
CA GLN A 153 0.92 -12.35 33.77
C GLN A 153 0.05 -13.58 34.13
N SER A 154 -1.26 -13.53 33.84
CA SER A 154 -2.25 -14.57 34.08
C SER A 154 -2.34 -15.62 32.95
N ARG A 155 -1.35 -15.68 32.06
CA ARG A 155 -1.37 -16.52 30.85
C ARG A 155 -1.61 -18.01 31.14
N ALA A 156 -0.85 -18.59 32.09
CA ALA A 156 -1.04 -19.99 32.50
C ALA A 156 -2.47 -20.24 33.01
N LEU A 157 -2.99 -19.34 33.85
CA LEU A 157 -4.32 -19.46 34.44
C LEU A 157 -5.41 -19.55 33.36
N PHE A 158 -5.40 -18.62 32.40
CA PHE A 158 -6.41 -18.57 31.35
C PHE A 158 -6.21 -19.65 30.26
N THR A 159 -4.98 -20.10 29.99
CA THR A 159 -4.74 -21.25 29.10
C THR A 159 -5.27 -22.56 29.69
N ILE A 160 -5.00 -22.84 30.96
CA ILE A 160 -5.54 -24.03 31.65
C ILE A 160 -7.06 -23.91 31.80
N TRP A 161 -7.59 -22.71 32.07
CA TRP A 161 -9.03 -22.48 32.06
C TRP A 161 -9.66 -22.86 30.71
N GLY A 162 -9.04 -22.45 29.60
CA GLY A 162 -9.51 -22.79 28.26
C GLY A 162 -9.59 -24.30 28.00
N LEU A 163 -8.59 -25.06 28.43
CA LEU A 163 -8.58 -26.52 28.35
C LEU A 163 -9.68 -27.16 29.21
N LEU A 164 -9.93 -26.63 30.41
CA LEU A 164 -11.04 -27.08 31.25
C LEU A 164 -12.40 -26.76 30.61
N GLN A 165 -12.53 -25.60 29.96
CA GLN A 165 -13.74 -25.25 29.22
C GLN A 165 -13.92 -26.15 28.00
N LEU A 166 -12.85 -26.57 27.32
CA LEU A 166 -12.91 -27.57 26.25
C LEU A 166 -13.45 -28.92 26.77
N LEU A 167 -12.91 -29.42 27.89
CA LEU A 167 -13.37 -30.66 28.52
C LEU A 167 -14.83 -30.57 28.98
N LYS A 168 -15.27 -29.40 29.46
CA LYS A 168 -16.67 -29.13 29.81
C LYS A 168 -17.58 -29.04 28.58
N ARG A 169 -17.06 -28.49 27.47
CA ARG A 169 -17.79 -28.32 26.21
C ARG A 169 -18.03 -29.65 25.50
N TYR A 170 -17.03 -30.53 25.51
CA TYR A 170 -17.06 -31.87 24.89
C TYR A 170 -16.74 -33.00 25.90
N PRO A 171 -17.59 -33.25 26.91
CA PRO A 171 -17.34 -34.27 27.93
C PRO A 171 -17.08 -35.66 27.33
N GLY A 172 -16.00 -36.30 27.78
CA GLY A 172 -15.61 -37.65 27.37
C GLY A 172 -15.21 -37.82 25.90
N SER A 173 -15.12 -36.73 25.13
CA SER A 173 -14.81 -36.78 23.69
C SER A 173 -13.36 -36.39 23.36
N ILE A 174 -12.64 -35.81 24.33
CA ILE A 174 -11.21 -35.49 24.21
C ILE A 174 -10.40 -36.74 24.54
N PRO A 175 -9.48 -37.18 23.67
CA PRO A 175 -8.67 -38.38 23.93
C PRO A 175 -7.64 -38.15 25.05
N ASP A 176 -7.13 -39.25 25.59
CA ASP A 176 -5.94 -39.20 26.44
C ASP A 176 -4.78 -38.59 25.64
N VAL A 177 -4.10 -37.59 26.22
CA VAL A 177 -3.01 -36.87 25.54
C VAL A 177 -1.95 -36.40 26.53
N ASP A 178 -0.71 -36.29 26.07
CA ASP A 178 0.43 -35.77 26.84
C ASP A 178 1.22 -34.77 25.97
N LEU A 179 1.27 -33.51 26.38
CA LEU A 179 1.84 -32.42 25.58
C LEU A 179 2.67 -31.44 26.43
N MET A 180 3.68 -30.86 25.78
CA MET A 180 4.51 -29.79 26.34
C MET A 180 3.98 -28.43 25.85
N PHE A 181 3.88 -27.46 26.76
CA PHE A 181 3.36 -26.13 26.46
C PHE A 181 4.31 -25.05 26.99
N ASP A 182 4.48 -23.98 26.21
CA ASP A 182 5.16 -22.77 26.67
C ASP A 182 4.29 -21.53 26.41
N CYS A 183 4.16 -20.71 27.44
CA CYS A 183 3.23 -19.58 27.54
C CYS A 183 3.87 -18.24 27.15
N MET A 184 5.02 -18.27 26.47
CA MET A 184 5.83 -17.08 26.13
C MET A 184 5.69 -16.65 24.67
N ASP A 185 6.16 -15.42 24.38
CA ASP A 185 5.86 -14.71 23.12
C ASP A 185 6.64 -15.18 21.88
N ARG A 186 7.74 -15.93 21.98
CA ARG A 186 8.57 -16.23 20.79
C ARG A 186 8.73 -17.70 20.50
N PRO A 187 8.39 -18.20 19.29
CA PRO A 187 8.71 -19.56 18.87
C PRO A 187 10.20 -19.86 19.13
N THR A 188 10.51 -21.08 19.57
CA THR A 188 11.86 -21.44 20.03
C THR A 188 12.46 -22.63 19.28
N ILE A 189 11.64 -23.51 18.71
CA ILE A 189 12.13 -24.75 18.11
C ILE A 189 12.42 -24.53 16.63
N LEU A 190 13.64 -24.07 16.32
CA LEU A 190 14.09 -23.87 14.95
C LEU A 190 14.22 -25.19 14.17
N LYS A 191 13.63 -25.25 12.99
CA LYS A 191 13.65 -26.44 12.12
C LYS A 191 15.07 -26.90 11.82
N ARG A 192 15.96 -25.98 11.48
CA ARG A 192 17.37 -26.26 11.16
C ARG A 192 18.14 -26.95 12.30
N ASP A 193 17.79 -26.66 13.55
CA ASP A 193 18.53 -27.13 14.73
C ASP A 193 17.93 -28.45 15.27
N HIS A 194 16.67 -28.74 14.92
CA HIS A 194 15.91 -29.90 15.38
C HIS A 194 15.38 -30.81 14.25
N SER A 195 15.92 -30.72 13.03
CA SER A 195 15.42 -31.50 11.87
C SER A 195 15.49 -33.01 12.09
N ALA A 196 16.52 -33.50 12.79
CA ALA A 196 16.69 -34.92 13.07
C ALA A 196 15.73 -35.44 14.16
N MET A 197 15.27 -34.55 15.06
CA MET A 197 14.33 -34.88 16.12
C MET A 197 13.41 -33.68 16.39
N PRO A 198 12.30 -33.53 15.62
CA PRO A 198 11.35 -32.45 15.83
C PRO A 198 10.75 -32.51 17.24
N LEU A 199 10.78 -31.39 17.98
CA LEU A 199 10.30 -31.31 19.36
C LEU A 199 8.88 -30.72 19.41
N PRO A 200 7.86 -31.47 19.89
CA PRO A 200 6.48 -31.00 19.88
C PRO A 200 6.22 -30.07 21.06
N ILE A 201 6.10 -28.75 20.80
CA ILE A 201 5.81 -27.75 21.82
C ILE A 201 4.66 -26.87 21.36
N PHE A 202 3.62 -26.81 22.19
CA PHE A 202 2.46 -25.94 21.99
C PHE A 202 2.75 -24.53 22.48
N ARG A 203 2.48 -23.53 21.65
CA ARG A 203 2.65 -22.10 21.93
C ARG A 203 1.57 -21.30 21.22
N TYR A 204 1.53 -19.99 21.39
CA TYR A 204 0.45 -19.19 20.81
C TYR A 204 0.68 -18.70 19.37
N CYS A 205 1.89 -18.85 18.83
CA CYS A 205 2.20 -18.60 17.41
C CYS A 205 3.37 -19.47 16.93
N THR A 206 3.62 -19.44 15.62
CA THR A 206 4.78 -20.06 14.98
C THR A 206 5.32 -19.23 13.80
N THR A 207 6.35 -19.72 13.10
CA THR A 207 6.79 -19.19 11.80
C THR A 207 7.12 -20.34 10.85
N CYS A 208 7.37 -20.05 9.56
CA CYS A 208 7.77 -21.08 8.59
C CYS A 208 9.05 -21.84 8.98
N ASP A 209 9.89 -21.24 9.83
CA ASP A 209 11.19 -21.77 10.26
C ASP A 209 11.14 -22.54 11.59
N HIS A 210 9.96 -22.66 12.21
CA HIS A 210 9.80 -23.25 13.54
C HIS A 210 8.86 -24.47 13.54
N PHE A 211 9.10 -25.39 14.48
CA PHE A 211 8.23 -26.55 14.74
C PHE A 211 7.16 -26.29 15.81
N ASP A 212 7.17 -25.12 16.45
CA ASP A 212 6.20 -24.75 17.48
C ASP A 212 4.76 -24.87 16.95
N ILE A 213 3.88 -25.51 17.74
CA ILE A 213 2.50 -25.83 17.38
C ILE A 213 1.58 -24.70 17.88
N PRO A 214 0.94 -23.92 16.99
CA PRO A 214 0.14 -22.77 17.37
C PRO A 214 -1.22 -23.17 17.96
N PHE A 215 -1.48 -22.65 19.16
CA PHE A 215 -2.65 -22.85 19.99
C PHE A 215 -3.35 -21.49 20.27
N PRO A 216 -4.68 -21.44 20.44
CA PRO A 216 -5.37 -20.19 20.78
C PRO A 216 -4.80 -19.51 22.03
N ASP A 217 -4.56 -18.21 21.95
CA ASP A 217 -3.96 -17.45 23.06
C ASP A 217 -4.91 -17.29 24.25
N TRP A 218 -4.34 -17.02 25.43
CA TRP A 218 -5.10 -16.92 26.69
C TRP A 218 -6.20 -15.84 26.68
N SER A 219 -6.04 -14.79 25.87
CA SER A 219 -6.96 -13.65 25.84
C SER A 219 -8.29 -13.93 25.15
N PHE A 220 -8.48 -15.13 24.57
CA PHE A 220 -9.82 -15.58 24.16
C PHE A 220 -10.78 -15.73 25.36
N TRP A 221 -10.25 -16.11 26.52
CA TRP A 221 -11.02 -16.22 27.77
C TRP A 221 -10.94 -14.97 28.65
N GLY A 222 -9.96 -14.10 28.39
CA GLY A 222 -9.85 -12.78 29.03
C GLY A 222 -8.40 -12.38 29.29
N TRP A 223 -8.18 -11.08 29.47
CA TRP A 223 -6.88 -10.51 29.80
C TRP A 223 -7.03 -9.44 30.88
N VAL A 224 -7.00 -9.89 32.13
CA VAL A 224 -7.30 -9.07 33.31
C VAL A 224 -6.31 -7.92 33.50
N GLU A 225 -5.03 -8.12 33.17
CA GLU A 225 -3.98 -7.11 33.36
C GLU A 225 -4.17 -5.85 32.52
N VAL A 226 -4.95 -5.93 31.44
CA VAL A 226 -5.28 -4.82 30.54
C VAL A 226 -6.79 -4.56 30.45
N ASN A 227 -7.56 -5.15 31.37
CA ASN A 227 -9.01 -5.02 31.46
C ASN A 227 -9.76 -5.34 30.14
N LEU A 228 -9.35 -6.41 29.46
CA LEU A 228 -10.02 -6.90 28.26
C LEU A 228 -10.82 -8.17 28.57
N GLY A 229 -12.13 -8.11 28.34
CA GLY A 229 -13.05 -9.21 28.62
C GLY A 229 -12.87 -10.41 27.69
N PRO A 230 -13.71 -11.45 27.88
CA PRO A 230 -13.74 -12.62 27.00
C PRO A 230 -14.02 -12.24 25.54
N TRP A 231 -13.52 -13.04 24.60
CA TRP A 231 -13.56 -12.73 23.17
C TRP A 231 -14.95 -12.41 22.64
N GLN A 232 -15.96 -13.19 23.03
CA GLN A 232 -17.33 -12.99 22.54
C GLN A 232 -17.90 -11.63 22.95
N GLU A 233 -17.54 -11.14 24.14
CA GLU A 233 -17.96 -9.83 24.64
C GLU A 233 -17.21 -8.69 23.95
N GLU A 234 -15.88 -8.82 23.82
CA GLU A 234 -15.03 -7.81 23.18
C GLU A 234 -15.35 -7.67 21.68
N PHE A 235 -15.55 -8.77 20.97
CA PHE A 235 -15.97 -8.73 19.56
C PHE A 235 -17.28 -7.95 19.40
N ASN A 236 -18.30 -8.28 20.20
CA ASN A 236 -19.60 -7.61 20.16
C ASN A 236 -19.48 -6.12 20.51
N SER A 237 -18.69 -5.79 21.55
CA SER A 237 -18.40 -4.41 21.96
C SER A 237 -17.73 -3.61 20.84
N ILE A 238 -16.72 -4.19 20.19
CA ILE A 238 -15.99 -3.55 19.07
C ILE A 238 -16.90 -3.38 17.85
N LYS A 239 -17.67 -4.42 17.48
CA LYS A 239 -18.60 -4.37 16.36
C LYS A 239 -19.65 -3.28 16.57
N LEU A 240 -20.29 -3.22 17.73
CA LEU A 240 -21.22 -2.14 18.08
C LEU A 240 -20.54 -0.76 18.10
N GLY A 241 -19.33 -0.67 18.62
CA GLY A 241 -18.52 0.54 18.60
C GLY A 241 -18.23 1.05 17.18
N SER A 242 -17.90 0.14 16.27
CA SER A 242 -17.62 0.45 14.87
C SER A 242 -18.83 0.95 14.09
N GLN A 243 -20.04 0.60 14.53
CA GLN A 243 -21.31 0.99 13.90
C GLN A 243 -21.80 2.37 14.34
N LYS A 244 -21.18 2.98 15.37
CA LYS A 244 -21.52 4.35 15.82
C LYS A 244 -21.29 5.41 14.74
N ILE A 245 -20.33 5.18 13.84
CA ILE A 245 -20.00 6.06 12.73
C ILE A 245 -20.04 5.21 11.46
N SER A 246 -20.86 5.61 10.47
CA SER A 246 -20.88 4.93 9.17
C SER A 246 -19.50 5.00 8.51
N TRP A 247 -19.14 3.97 7.73
CA TRP A 247 -17.80 3.86 7.15
C TRP A 247 -17.40 5.12 6.35
N LYS A 248 -18.33 5.68 5.58
CA LYS A 248 -18.15 6.92 4.80
C LYS A 248 -17.81 8.16 5.64
N ASN A 249 -18.23 8.18 6.90
CA ASN A 249 -18.00 9.29 7.83
C ASN A 249 -16.79 9.06 8.76
N LYS A 250 -16.14 7.89 8.67
CA LYS A 250 -14.88 7.64 9.39
C LYS A 250 -13.74 8.49 8.80
N LEU A 251 -12.72 8.77 9.60
CA LEU A 251 -11.57 9.56 9.20
C LEU A 251 -10.78 8.86 8.07
N PRO A 252 -10.49 9.52 6.93
CA PRO A 252 -9.97 8.88 5.72
C PRO A 252 -8.43 8.72 5.72
N TYR A 253 -7.86 8.40 6.87
CA TYR A 253 -6.42 8.17 7.04
C TYR A 253 -6.18 6.99 7.96
N ALA A 254 -4.99 6.41 7.86
CA ALA A 254 -4.61 5.24 8.63
C ALA A 254 -4.35 5.58 10.09
N TYR A 255 -4.71 4.65 10.98
CA TYR A 255 -4.57 4.83 12.41
C TYR A 255 -3.83 3.66 13.07
N TRP A 256 -2.89 4.00 13.95
CA TRP A 256 -2.25 3.05 14.85
C TRP A 256 -2.16 3.64 16.26
N LYS A 257 -2.46 2.82 17.27
CA LYS A 257 -2.18 3.13 18.68
C LYS A 257 -1.54 1.90 19.33
N GLY A 258 -0.33 2.04 19.86
CA GLY A 258 0.37 0.90 20.45
C GLY A 258 1.67 1.27 21.16
N ASN A 259 2.24 0.30 21.86
CA ASN A 259 3.51 0.48 22.56
C ASN A 259 4.68 0.21 21.60
N PRO A 260 5.52 1.22 21.26
CA PRO A 260 6.71 1.02 20.44
C PRO A 260 7.89 0.45 21.24
N ASP A 261 7.88 0.57 22.57
CA ASP A 261 9.00 0.22 23.47
C ASP A 261 9.03 -1.28 23.79
N VAL A 262 8.95 -2.11 22.75
CA VAL A 262 8.86 -3.57 22.82
C VAL A 262 9.94 -4.27 21.98
N GLN A 263 11.01 -3.53 21.64
CA GLN A 263 12.11 -4.02 20.78
C GLN A 263 11.62 -4.54 19.43
N SER A 264 10.70 -3.80 18.80
CA SER A 264 10.16 -4.11 17.47
C SER A 264 10.68 -3.10 16.44
N PRO A 265 11.59 -3.51 15.53
CA PRO A 265 12.09 -2.62 14.48
C PRO A 265 10.98 -2.06 13.59
N VAL A 266 9.89 -2.82 13.41
CA VAL A 266 8.74 -2.38 12.63
C VAL A 266 7.99 -1.26 13.32
N ARG A 267 7.76 -1.35 14.64
CA ARG A 267 7.07 -0.27 15.40
C ARG A 267 7.94 0.97 15.52
N GLU A 268 9.25 0.82 15.69
CA GLU A 268 10.19 1.95 15.69
C GLU A 268 10.14 2.70 14.36
N LYS A 269 10.20 1.98 13.23
CA LYS A 269 10.07 2.58 11.89
C LYS A 269 8.70 3.22 11.65
N LEU A 270 7.63 2.62 12.17
CA LEU A 270 6.26 3.13 12.00
C LEU A 270 6.07 4.52 12.63
N LEU A 271 6.81 4.85 13.70
CA LEU A 271 6.73 6.18 14.33
C LEU A 271 7.11 7.33 13.38
N PHE A 272 7.97 7.08 12.40
CA PHE A 272 8.34 8.09 11.40
C PHE A 272 7.22 8.41 10.39
N CYS A 273 6.14 7.63 10.39
CA CYS A 273 5.00 7.83 9.50
C CYS A 273 3.90 8.72 10.09
N ASN A 274 4.12 9.35 11.25
CA ASN A 274 3.11 10.14 11.97
C ASN A 274 2.87 11.53 11.34
N ASP A 275 2.33 11.57 10.13
CA ASP A 275 1.90 12.80 9.47
C ASP A 275 0.72 12.50 8.53
N THR A 276 -0.44 13.06 8.85
CA THR A 276 -1.68 12.83 8.08
C THR A 276 -1.66 13.50 6.72
N ASN A 277 -0.88 14.58 6.53
CA ASN A 277 -0.80 15.30 5.26
C ASN A 277 0.22 14.67 4.32
N ILE A 278 1.34 14.18 4.86
CA ILE A 278 2.42 13.58 4.05
C ILE A 278 2.13 12.12 3.75
N TRP A 279 1.79 11.33 4.78
CA TRP A 279 1.70 9.87 4.71
C TRP A 279 0.27 9.33 4.79
N GLY A 280 -0.71 10.18 5.11
CA GLY A 280 -2.08 9.73 5.34
C GLY A 280 -2.19 8.81 6.56
N ALA A 281 -1.39 9.05 7.61
CA ALA A 281 -1.36 8.19 8.80
C ALA A 281 -1.23 8.98 10.11
N GLN A 282 -1.91 8.51 11.15
CA GLN A 282 -1.85 8.98 12.53
C GLN A 282 -1.35 7.85 13.42
N ILE A 283 -0.21 8.07 14.06
CA ILE A 283 0.50 7.07 14.87
C ILE A 283 0.59 7.58 16.31
N LEU A 284 -0.04 6.88 17.24
CA LEU A 284 -0.12 7.25 18.65
C LEU A 284 0.63 6.25 19.54
N ARG A 285 1.47 6.78 20.43
CA ARG A 285 2.18 5.98 21.44
C ARG A 285 1.23 5.63 22.59
N GLN A 286 1.14 4.35 22.93
CA GLN A 286 0.40 3.84 24.08
C GLN A 286 1.32 3.72 25.30
N ASN A 287 1.00 4.45 26.37
CA ASN A 287 1.68 4.31 27.66
C ASN A 287 0.83 3.46 28.62
N TRP A 288 1.21 2.21 28.83
CA TRP A 288 0.47 1.28 29.67
C TRP A 288 0.46 1.67 31.16
N ALA A 289 1.52 2.29 31.68
CA ALA A 289 1.56 2.74 33.07
C ALA A 289 0.51 3.82 33.33
N GLN A 290 0.34 4.76 32.39
CA GLN A 290 -0.69 5.79 32.49
C GLN A 290 -2.10 5.22 32.34
N GLU A 291 -2.32 4.28 31.41
CA GLU A 291 -3.64 3.67 31.25
C GLU A 291 -4.09 2.88 32.48
N ILE A 292 -3.17 2.24 33.20
CA ILE A 292 -3.49 1.58 34.47
C ILE A 292 -4.04 2.60 35.48
N LEU A 293 -3.42 3.78 35.58
CA LEU A 293 -3.89 4.87 36.45
C LEU A 293 -5.24 5.42 36.01
N ASP A 294 -5.47 5.52 34.71
CA ASP A 294 -6.70 6.09 34.12
C ASP A 294 -7.84 5.06 34.01
N GLY A 295 -7.61 3.80 34.39
CA GLY A 295 -8.58 2.70 34.27
C GLY A 295 -8.91 2.33 32.82
N PHE A 296 -7.93 2.45 31.91
CA PHE A 296 -8.00 2.10 30.49
C PHE A 296 -9.08 2.83 29.68
N LYS A 297 -9.63 3.94 30.20
CA LYS A 297 -10.70 4.71 29.52
C LYS A 297 -10.29 5.20 28.13
N ASN A 298 -9.02 5.56 27.97
CA ASN A 298 -8.46 6.07 26.73
C ASN A 298 -8.03 4.96 25.74
N SER A 299 -8.08 3.69 26.17
CA SER A 299 -7.68 2.53 25.35
C SER A 299 -8.81 1.54 25.10
N LYS A 300 -10.05 1.88 25.46
CA LYS A 300 -11.22 1.06 25.16
C LYS A 300 -11.31 0.77 23.65
N LEU A 301 -11.24 -0.50 23.27
CA LEU A 301 -11.12 -0.94 21.88
C LEU A 301 -12.31 -0.48 21.01
N SER A 302 -13.52 -0.50 21.57
CA SER A 302 -14.75 -0.07 20.87
C SER A 302 -14.80 1.43 20.56
N ASN A 303 -13.90 2.24 21.10
CA ASN A 303 -13.76 3.66 20.76
C ASN A 303 -12.65 3.92 19.72
N GLN A 304 -11.96 2.88 19.24
CA GLN A 304 -10.80 3.00 18.34
C GLN A 304 -11.11 2.60 16.88
N CYS A 305 -12.37 2.57 16.46
CA CYS A 305 -12.78 2.19 15.10
C CYS A 305 -13.30 3.39 14.30
N ASN A 306 -12.79 4.60 14.57
CA ASN A 306 -13.27 5.86 13.99
C ASN A 306 -12.57 6.26 12.68
N HIS A 307 -11.63 5.45 12.21
CA HIS A 307 -10.82 5.67 11.01
C HIS A 307 -11.15 4.64 9.95
N GLN A 308 -11.03 4.98 8.67
CA GLN A 308 -11.29 4.04 7.57
C GLN A 308 -10.26 2.91 7.51
N TYR A 309 -9.03 3.17 7.96
CA TYR A 309 -7.92 2.20 7.93
C TYR A 309 -7.27 2.03 9.31
N LYS A 310 -6.96 0.78 9.69
CA LYS A 310 -6.20 0.46 10.92
C LYS A 310 -4.94 -0.30 10.61
N ILE A 311 -3.82 0.12 11.17
CA ILE A 311 -2.52 -0.49 10.94
C ILE A 311 -2.31 -1.63 11.94
N TYR A 312 -1.81 -2.77 11.46
CA TYR A 312 -1.26 -3.83 12.29
C TYR A 312 0.26 -3.85 12.18
N ALA A 313 0.93 -3.87 13.34
CA ALA A 313 2.38 -3.93 13.45
C ALA A 313 2.77 -4.86 14.60
N GLU A 314 3.59 -5.87 14.30
CA GLU A 314 4.10 -6.83 15.27
C GLU A 314 4.93 -6.18 16.38
N GLY A 315 4.88 -6.76 17.57
CA GLY A 315 5.61 -6.29 18.74
C GLY A 315 6.94 -7.03 18.89
N TYR A 316 7.28 -7.37 20.13
CA TYR A 316 8.41 -8.26 20.44
C TYR A 316 8.33 -9.60 19.70
N ALA A 317 7.09 -10.05 19.43
CA ALA A 317 6.73 -11.17 18.58
C ALA A 317 5.35 -10.92 17.92
N TRP A 318 4.53 -11.96 17.71
CA TRP A 318 3.13 -11.79 17.29
C TRP A 318 2.41 -10.85 18.27
N SER A 319 1.47 -10.06 17.77
CA SER A 319 0.70 -9.14 18.61
C SER A 319 -0.75 -9.60 18.73
N VAL A 320 -1.19 -9.80 19.97
CA VAL A 320 -2.58 -10.12 20.36
C VAL A 320 -3.58 -9.09 19.83
N SER A 321 -3.13 -7.87 19.50
CA SER A 321 -3.99 -6.82 18.94
C SER A 321 -4.61 -7.16 17.59
N LEU A 322 -4.12 -8.18 16.86
CA LEU A 322 -4.58 -8.53 15.52
C LEU A 322 -6.09 -8.73 15.49
N LYS A 323 -6.62 -9.70 16.27
CA LYS A 323 -8.06 -10.01 16.26
C LYS A 323 -8.93 -8.78 16.53
N TYR A 324 -8.54 -7.93 17.47
CA TYR A 324 -9.28 -6.71 17.81
C TYR A 324 -9.23 -5.64 16.72
N ILE A 325 -8.12 -5.53 15.99
CA ILE A 325 -8.00 -4.63 14.84
C ILE A 325 -8.92 -5.10 13.70
N LEU A 326 -8.91 -6.40 13.42
CA LEU A 326 -9.74 -7.01 12.38
C LEU A 326 -11.25 -6.88 12.66
N SER A 327 -11.65 -6.81 13.93
CA SER A 327 -13.05 -6.63 14.33
C SER A 327 -13.63 -5.23 14.10
N CYS A 328 -12.82 -4.22 13.74
CA CYS A 328 -13.28 -2.82 13.67
C CYS A 328 -14.14 -2.47 12.44
N GLY A 329 -14.31 -3.36 11.45
CA GLY A 329 -14.99 -3.00 10.20
C GLY A 329 -14.28 -1.89 9.43
N CYS A 330 -12.97 -1.75 9.66
CA CYS A 330 -12.07 -0.82 8.98
C CYS A 330 -11.14 -1.65 8.09
N VAL A 331 -10.54 -1.04 7.07
CA VAL A 331 -9.55 -1.72 6.23
C VAL A 331 -8.27 -1.95 7.05
N PRO A 332 -7.89 -3.22 7.31
CA PRO A 332 -6.64 -3.49 8.01
C PRO A 332 -5.47 -3.29 7.05
N LEU A 333 -4.46 -2.54 7.49
CA LEU A 333 -3.18 -2.37 6.81
C LEU A 333 -2.14 -3.20 7.57
N ILE A 334 -1.83 -4.40 7.07
CA ILE A 334 -0.93 -5.34 7.76
C ILE A 334 0.49 -5.15 7.23
N ILE A 335 1.37 -4.58 8.07
CA ILE A 335 2.81 -4.61 7.79
C ILE A 335 3.25 -6.06 7.86
N LYS A 336 3.91 -6.54 6.80
CA LYS A 336 4.28 -7.95 6.59
C LYS A 336 4.57 -8.67 7.91
N ALA A 337 3.64 -9.53 8.31
CA ALA A 337 3.72 -10.29 9.55
C ALA A 337 4.73 -11.43 9.39
N LYS A 338 5.57 -11.65 10.41
CA LYS A 338 6.50 -12.77 10.51
C LYS A 338 5.87 -13.96 11.20
N TYR A 339 4.97 -13.71 12.15
CA TYR A 339 4.39 -14.74 12.99
C TYR A 339 2.98 -15.12 12.52
N GLU A 340 2.67 -16.39 12.63
CA GLU A 340 1.35 -16.94 12.31
C GLU A 340 0.71 -17.49 13.59
N ASP A 341 -0.51 -17.07 13.87
CA ASP A 341 -1.38 -17.71 14.86
C ASP A 341 -2.38 -18.64 14.14
N PHE A 342 -3.27 -19.28 14.89
CA PHE A 342 -4.14 -20.29 14.31
C PHE A 342 -5.16 -19.74 13.29
N PHE A 343 -5.60 -18.49 13.43
CA PHE A 343 -6.64 -17.91 12.56
C PHE A 343 -6.07 -16.98 11.48
N SER A 344 -4.88 -16.41 11.68
CA SER A 344 -4.28 -15.47 10.71
C SER A 344 -3.99 -16.11 9.35
N ARG A 345 -3.90 -17.44 9.31
CA ARG A 345 -3.71 -18.24 8.09
C ARG A 345 -4.90 -18.16 7.13
N GLY A 346 -6.10 -17.95 7.66
CA GLY A 346 -7.31 -17.75 6.87
C GLY A 346 -7.44 -16.36 6.25
N LEU A 347 -6.55 -15.41 6.58
CA LEU A 347 -6.59 -14.06 6.04
C LEU A 347 -5.97 -13.98 4.64
N SER A 348 -6.63 -13.25 3.75
CA SER A 348 -6.22 -13.05 2.36
C SER A 348 -5.96 -11.56 2.05
N PRO A 349 -4.81 -11.22 1.45
CA PRO A 349 -4.54 -9.87 0.92
C PRO A 349 -5.58 -9.46 -0.12
N GLY A 350 -6.05 -8.22 -0.09
CA GLY A 350 -7.05 -7.67 -1.01
C GLY A 350 -8.50 -8.06 -0.69
N GLU A 351 -8.72 -9.03 0.19
CA GLU A 351 -10.05 -9.45 0.66
C GLU A 351 -10.27 -9.07 2.12
N ASN A 352 -9.32 -9.42 3.00
CA ASN A 352 -9.43 -9.14 4.42
C ASN A 352 -8.52 -7.99 4.87
N TYR A 353 -7.47 -7.68 4.11
CA TYR A 353 -6.50 -6.63 4.47
C TYR A 353 -5.69 -6.14 3.26
N LEU A 354 -5.05 -4.98 3.39
CA LEU A 354 -4.05 -4.51 2.42
C LEU A 354 -2.63 -4.74 2.97
N PRO A 355 -1.73 -5.38 2.21
CA PRO A 355 -0.37 -5.65 2.66
C PRO A 355 0.51 -4.39 2.60
N ILE A 356 1.29 -4.14 3.64
CA ILE A 356 2.23 -3.02 3.73
C ILE A 356 3.68 -3.55 3.72
N SER A 357 4.51 -3.00 2.82
CA SER A 357 5.92 -3.39 2.72
C SER A 357 6.72 -2.92 3.95
N PRO A 358 7.57 -3.79 4.53
CA PRO A 358 8.44 -3.43 5.65
C PRO A 358 9.65 -2.56 5.23
N GLU A 359 9.96 -2.47 3.94
CA GLU A 359 11.10 -1.71 3.42
C GLU A 359 10.79 -0.20 3.34
N ASN A 360 9.59 0.14 2.87
CA ASN A 360 9.12 1.52 2.69
C ASN A 360 7.74 1.70 3.35
N ILE A 361 7.68 1.54 4.67
CA ILE A 361 6.42 1.49 5.45
C ILE A 361 5.55 2.72 5.19
N CYS A 362 6.08 3.93 5.37
CA CYS A 362 5.28 5.15 5.25
C CYS A 362 4.73 5.36 3.84
N GLN A 363 5.55 5.14 2.82
CA GLN A 363 5.13 5.24 1.42
C GLN A 363 4.10 4.17 1.06
N SER A 364 4.26 2.95 1.56
CA SER A 364 3.31 1.86 1.32
C SER A 364 1.96 2.13 1.98
N ILE A 365 1.96 2.66 3.22
CA ILE A 365 0.74 3.11 3.90
C ILE A 365 0.06 4.22 3.10
N LYS A 366 0.83 5.23 2.67
CA LYS A 366 0.33 6.33 1.85
C LYS A 366 -0.37 5.81 0.60
N THR A 367 0.29 4.94 -0.17
CA THR A 367 -0.28 4.37 -1.39
C THR A 367 -1.55 3.55 -1.12
N ALA A 368 -1.60 2.77 -0.03
CA ALA A 368 -2.78 2.01 0.35
C ALA A 368 -3.96 2.92 0.75
N VAL A 369 -3.69 4.00 1.49
CA VAL A 369 -4.70 4.99 1.90
C VAL A 369 -5.20 5.80 0.71
N GLU A 370 -4.31 6.28 -0.17
CA GLU A 370 -4.67 6.99 -1.40
C GLU A 370 -5.54 6.13 -2.33
N TRP A 371 -5.20 4.83 -2.44
CA TRP A 371 -6.03 3.88 -3.18
C TRP A 371 -7.41 3.69 -2.54
N GLY A 372 -7.47 3.44 -1.24
CA GLY A 372 -8.77 3.21 -0.57
C GLY A 372 -9.66 4.45 -0.63
N ASN A 373 -9.08 5.65 -0.54
CA ASN A 373 -9.81 6.91 -0.63
C ASN A 373 -10.33 7.17 -2.04
N SER A 374 -9.65 6.65 -3.07
CA SER A 374 -10.10 6.69 -4.46
C SER A 374 -11.05 5.54 -4.84
N HIS A 375 -11.14 4.49 -4.01
CA HIS A 375 -11.98 3.30 -4.20
C HIS A 375 -12.79 2.97 -2.92
N PRO A 376 -13.66 3.88 -2.47
CA PRO A 376 -14.29 3.78 -1.16
C PRO A 376 -15.20 2.56 -1.02
N SER A 377 -15.86 2.10 -2.11
CA SER A 377 -16.73 0.92 -2.07
C SER A 377 -15.95 -0.37 -1.90
N GLU A 378 -14.83 -0.50 -2.62
CA GLU A 378 -13.91 -1.63 -2.53
C GLU A 378 -13.22 -1.66 -1.16
N ALA A 379 -12.79 -0.51 -0.67
CA ALA A 379 -12.22 -0.38 0.68
C ALA A 379 -13.23 -0.76 1.77
N GLU A 380 -14.47 -0.25 1.70
CA GLU A 380 -15.54 -0.64 2.63
C GLU A 380 -15.82 -2.15 2.59
N ALA A 381 -15.83 -2.76 1.40
CA ALA A 381 -16.02 -4.19 1.22
C ALA A 381 -14.92 -5.03 1.92
N ILE A 382 -13.65 -4.62 1.83
CA ILE A 382 -12.54 -5.28 2.53
C ILE A 382 -12.73 -5.22 4.05
N GLY A 383 -13.03 -4.02 4.56
CA GLY A 383 -13.27 -3.81 5.99
C GLY A 383 -14.45 -4.62 6.52
N LYS A 384 -15.51 -4.77 5.72
CA LYS A 384 -16.67 -5.61 6.05
C LYS A 384 -16.31 -7.11 6.01
N ALA A 385 -15.68 -7.57 4.94
CA ALA A 385 -15.32 -8.98 4.76
C ALA A 385 -14.47 -9.51 5.93
N VAL A 386 -13.53 -8.72 6.43
CA VAL A 386 -12.72 -9.13 7.58
C VAL A 386 -13.46 -9.08 8.91
N GLN A 387 -14.39 -8.12 9.11
CA GLN A 387 -15.23 -8.10 10.30
C GLN A 387 -16.18 -9.30 10.32
N ASP A 388 -16.74 -9.67 9.16
CA ASP A 388 -17.56 -10.86 8.98
C ASP A 388 -16.75 -12.15 9.24
N TYR A 389 -15.49 -12.22 8.76
CA TYR A 389 -14.57 -13.30 9.09
C TYR A 389 -14.37 -13.45 10.61
N MET A 390 -14.15 -12.33 11.31
CA MET A 390 -13.97 -12.34 12.76
C MET A 390 -15.25 -12.69 13.54
N GLU A 391 -16.43 -12.40 12.99
CA GLU A 391 -17.71 -12.83 13.58
C GLU A 391 -17.88 -14.35 13.53
N HIS A 392 -17.44 -14.98 12.43
CA HIS A 392 -17.46 -16.43 12.30
C HIS A 392 -16.42 -17.12 13.19
N LEU A 393 -15.35 -16.42 13.60
CA LEU A 393 -14.37 -16.90 14.58
C LEU A 393 -14.90 -16.77 16.02
N ASN A 394 -16.08 -17.32 16.32
CA ASN A 394 -16.65 -17.30 17.68
C ASN A 394 -16.02 -18.37 18.60
N MET A 395 -16.42 -18.40 19.87
CA MET A 395 -15.86 -19.36 20.84
C MET A 395 -16.14 -20.83 20.50
N ASP A 396 -17.24 -21.14 19.79
CA ASP A 396 -17.49 -22.52 19.33
C ASP A 396 -16.42 -22.94 18.31
N ARG A 397 -16.07 -22.07 17.37
CA ARG A 397 -14.95 -22.33 16.44
C ARG A 397 -13.63 -22.45 17.20
N VAL A 398 -13.36 -21.60 18.19
CA VAL A 398 -12.12 -21.71 18.98
C VAL A 398 -12.02 -23.08 19.66
N TYR A 399 -13.09 -23.56 20.29
CA TYR A 399 -13.12 -24.89 20.90
C TYR A 399 -13.03 -26.02 19.86
N ASP A 400 -13.67 -25.89 18.70
CA ASP A 400 -13.54 -26.86 17.60
C ASP A 400 -12.10 -26.97 17.10
N TYR A 401 -11.39 -25.84 16.98
CA TYR A 401 -9.98 -25.85 16.59
C TYR A 401 -9.14 -26.58 17.64
N MET A 402 -9.33 -26.26 18.92
CA MET A 402 -8.62 -26.92 20.02
C MET A 402 -8.92 -28.43 20.06
N TYR A 403 -10.19 -28.82 19.86
CA TYR A 403 -10.62 -30.21 19.79
C TYR A 403 -9.84 -30.97 18.71
N HIS A 404 -9.82 -30.44 17.48
CA HIS A 404 -9.14 -31.09 16.35
C HIS A 404 -7.64 -31.12 16.53
N LEU A 405 -7.02 -30.02 16.96
CA LEU A 405 -5.57 -29.96 17.18
C LEU A 405 -5.11 -31.00 18.22
N ILE A 406 -5.79 -31.09 19.36
CA ILE A 406 -5.47 -32.06 20.41
C ILE A 406 -5.74 -33.49 19.93
N THR A 407 -6.87 -33.70 19.25
CA THR A 407 -7.27 -35.05 18.78
C THR A 407 -6.32 -35.57 17.72
N GLU A 408 -5.93 -34.75 16.73
CA GLU A 408 -4.95 -35.15 15.72
C GLU A 408 -3.55 -35.34 16.32
N TYR A 409 -3.13 -34.48 17.26
CA TYR A 409 -1.86 -34.64 17.95
C TYR A 409 -1.82 -35.94 18.79
N ALA A 410 -2.89 -36.28 19.50
CA ALA A 410 -2.97 -37.51 20.31
C ALA A 410 -2.75 -38.78 19.48
N LYS A 411 -3.20 -38.81 18.22
CA LYS A 411 -2.97 -39.93 17.29
C LYS A 411 -1.51 -40.13 16.90
N LEU A 412 -0.65 -39.14 17.16
CA LEU A 412 0.78 -39.17 16.84
C LEU A 412 1.61 -39.70 18.00
N LEU A 413 1.05 -39.80 19.21
CA LEU A 413 1.73 -40.39 20.36
C LEU A 413 1.96 -41.89 20.11
N ASP A 414 3.20 -42.37 20.31
CA ASP A 414 3.55 -43.79 20.24
C ASP A 414 3.51 -44.50 21.61
N PHE A 415 3.17 -43.75 22.66
CA PHE A 415 3.09 -44.21 24.03
C PHE A 415 1.73 -43.84 24.63
N LYS A 416 1.31 -44.61 25.64
CA LYS A 416 0.09 -44.28 26.39
C LYS A 416 0.37 -43.16 27.39
N PRO A 417 -0.38 -42.04 27.38
CA PRO A 417 -0.28 -41.00 28.41
C PRO A 417 -0.45 -41.57 29.81
N VAL A 418 0.42 -41.15 30.73
CA VAL A 418 0.35 -41.49 32.15
C VAL A 418 0.54 -40.22 32.96
N ARG A 419 -0.23 -40.08 34.05
CA ARG A 419 -0.13 -38.93 34.95
C ARG A 419 1.30 -38.84 35.51
N PRO A 420 2.02 -37.72 35.32
CA PRO A 420 3.29 -37.48 35.98
C PRO A 420 3.10 -37.45 37.51
N SER A 421 4.04 -38.01 38.27
CA SER A 421 3.95 -38.09 39.74
C SER A 421 3.89 -36.71 40.41
N THR A 422 4.45 -35.68 39.78
CA THR A 422 4.44 -34.28 40.24
C THR A 422 3.26 -33.47 39.71
N ALA A 423 2.46 -34.02 38.80
CA ALA A 423 1.32 -33.31 38.22
C ALA A 423 0.15 -33.22 39.19
N LEU A 424 -0.45 -32.03 39.27
CA LEU A 424 -1.67 -31.76 40.03
C LEU A 424 -2.90 -31.91 39.13
N GLU A 425 -4.01 -32.39 39.71
CA GLU A 425 -5.31 -32.36 39.03
C GLU A 425 -5.80 -30.91 39.04
N GLU A 426 -6.03 -30.35 37.85
CA GLU A 426 -6.64 -29.03 37.72
C GLU A 426 -8.11 -29.20 37.33
N CYS A 427 -8.98 -28.47 38.02
CA CYS A 427 -10.42 -28.46 37.78
C CYS A 427 -10.96 -27.05 37.92
N ILE A 428 -12.22 -26.83 37.52
CA ILE A 428 -12.85 -25.50 37.64
C ILE A 428 -12.76 -24.97 39.08
N GLY A 429 -13.00 -25.85 40.07
CA GLY A 429 -12.87 -25.51 41.49
C GLY A 429 -11.47 -25.08 41.91
N SER A 430 -10.41 -25.77 41.46
CA SER A 430 -9.03 -25.43 41.84
C SER A 430 -8.62 -24.06 41.30
N LEU A 431 -8.94 -23.77 40.03
CA LEU A 431 -8.63 -22.48 39.40
C LEU A 431 -9.38 -21.32 40.06
N LEU A 432 -10.70 -21.46 40.27
CA LEU A 432 -11.50 -20.44 40.95
C LEU A 432 -11.07 -20.25 42.40
N CYS A 433 -10.54 -21.29 43.06
CA CYS A 433 -9.98 -21.18 44.40
C CYS A 433 -8.72 -20.30 44.40
N TYR A 434 -7.81 -20.47 43.43
CA TYR A 434 -6.59 -19.66 43.32
C TYR A 434 -6.81 -18.23 42.83
N ALA A 435 -7.84 -18.00 42.02
CA ALA A 435 -8.16 -16.68 41.49
C ALA A 435 -8.49 -15.67 42.60
N ASP A 436 -7.94 -14.46 42.48
CA ASP A 436 -8.48 -13.29 43.19
C ASP A 436 -9.86 -12.92 42.63
N GLU A 437 -10.54 -11.96 43.28
CA GLU A 437 -11.91 -11.59 42.92
C GLU A 437 -12.04 -11.14 41.45
N THR A 438 -11.12 -10.29 40.97
CA THR A 438 -11.13 -9.80 39.59
C THR A 438 -10.87 -10.93 38.59
N LYS A 439 -9.87 -11.80 38.84
CA LYS A 439 -9.61 -12.95 37.98
C LYS A 439 -10.79 -13.92 37.97
N ARG A 440 -11.42 -14.15 39.12
CA ARG A 440 -12.58 -15.04 39.26
C ARG A 440 -13.73 -14.56 38.38
N GLU A 441 -14.04 -13.27 38.40
CA GLU A 441 -15.10 -12.68 37.57
C GLU A 441 -14.85 -12.92 36.07
N PHE A 442 -13.63 -12.70 35.60
CA PHE A 442 -13.27 -12.91 34.18
C PHE A 442 -13.35 -14.38 33.76
N LEU A 443 -12.90 -15.30 34.63
CA LEU A 443 -13.00 -16.75 34.39
C LEU A 443 -14.47 -17.15 34.29
N GLU A 444 -15.31 -16.76 35.25
CA GLU A 444 -16.73 -17.12 35.29
C GLU A 444 -17.50 -16.60 34.06
N ARG A 445 -17.20 -15.37 33.60
CA ARG A 445 -17.78 -14.79 32.37
C ARG A 445 -17.43 -15.54 31.09
N SER A 446 -16.31 -16.26 31.06
CA SER A 446 -15.87 -17.08 29.93
C SER A 446 -16.17 -18.58 30.07
N ALA A 447 -16.97 -18.96 31.08
CA ALA A 447 -17.32 -20.36 31.31
C ALA A 447 -18.16 -20.93 30.15
N ALA A 448 -17.73 -22.08 29.62
CA ALA A 448 -18.46 -22.80 28.59
C ALA A 448 -19.59 -23.64 29.19
N SER A 449 -20.50 -24.10 28.33
CA SER A 449 -21.54 -25.08 28.63
C SER A 449 -21.40 -26.28 27.69
N PRO A 450 -21.86 -27.49 28.05
CA PRO A 450 -21.82 -28.65 27.16
C PRO A 450 -22.47 -28.37 25.80
N SER A 451 -21.88 -28.90 24.73
CA SER A 451 -22.37 -28.70 23.36
C SER A 451 -23.52 -29.61 22.99
N SER A 452 -24.52 -29.03 22.32
CA SER A 452 -25.62 -29.77 21.68
C SER A 452 -25.26 -30.21 20.26
N THR A 453 -24.23 -29.63 19.66
CA THR A 453 -23.66 -29.99 18.35
C THR A 453 -22.32 -30.71 18.53
N PRO A 454 -22.00 -31.71 17.69
CA PRO A 454 -20.65 -32.25 17.63
C PRO A 454 -19.67 -31.18 17.12
N PRO A 455 -18.36 -31.32 17.39
CA PRO A 455 -17.35 -30.48 16.75
C PRO A 455 -17.53 -30.49 15.24
N CYS A 456 -17.18 -29.39 14.58
CA CYS A 456 -17.24 -29.31 13.12
C CYS A 456 -16.39 -30.40 12.44
N LYS A 457 -16.66 -30.72 11.17
CA LYS A 457 -15.89 -31.71 10.41
C LYS A 457 -14.57 -31.10 9.93
N LEU A 458 -13.44 -31.64 10.37
CA LEU A 458 -12.11 -31.20 9.93
C LEU A 458 -11.93 -31.44 8.43
N PRO A 459 -11.45 -30.46 7.64
CA PRO A 459 -11.21 -30.68 6.21
C PRO A 459 -10.05 -31.67 5.99
N PRO A 460 -10.01 -32.36 4.83
CA PRO A 460 -9.04 -33.43 4.58
C PRO A 460 -7.59 -32.92 4.49
N ALA A 461 -6.65 -33.80 4.86
CA ALA A 461 -5.21 -33.56 4.96
C ALA A 461 -4.47 -33.60 3.61
N ASN A 462 -4.91 -32.86 2.59
CA ASN A 462 -4.15 -32.76 1.34
C ASN A 462 -2.93 -31.85 1.54
N ILE A 463 -1.89 -32.38 2.19
CA ILE A 463 -0.70 -31.64 2.61
C ILE A 463 0.03 -31.01 1.42
N GLU A 464 0.06 -31.67 0.27
CA GLU A 464 0.69 -31.12 -0.94
C GLU A 464 -0.08 -29.91 -1.47
N MET A 465 -1.42 -29.96 -1.46
CA MET A 465 -2.26 -28.82 -1.78
C MET A 465 -2.08 -27.67 -0.78
N ILE A 466 -2.01 -27.98 0.52
CA ILE A 466 -1.85 -26.96 1.57
C ILE A 466 -0.46 -26.30 1.48
N LYS A 467 0.61 -27.08 1.27
CA LYS A 467 1.95 -26.55 1.03
C LYS A 467 1.99 -25.66 -0.19
N LYS A 468 1.38 -26.08 -1.31
CA LYS A 468 1.25 -25.25 -2.51
C LYS A 468 0.48 -23.96 -2.25
N GLU A 469 -0.55 -23.98 -1.39
CA GLU A 469 -1.29 -22.78 -1.00
C GLU A 469 -0.46 -21.84 -0.11
N ILE A 470 0.28 -22.39 0.85
CA ILE A 470 1.19 -21.64 1.74
C ILE A 470 2.35 -21.06 0.93
N GLU A 471 2.96 -21.83 0.04
CA GLU A 471 3.98 -21.39 -0.90
C GLU A 471 3.41 -20.30 -1.79
N ALA A 472 2.29 -20.50 -2.47
CA ALA A 472 1.67 -19.46 -3.30
C ALA A 472 1.37 -18.15 -2.54
N LYS A 473 0.94 -18.23 -1.27
CA LYS A 473 0.70 -17.06 -0.41
C LYS A 473 2.00 -16.40 0.05
N ASN A 474 3.02 -17.18 0.42
CA ASN A 474 4.33 -16.66 0.82
C ASN A 474 5.13 -16.11 -0.37
N ASP A 475 5.01 -16.75 -1.51
CA ASP A 475 5.51 -16.33 -2.81
C ASP A 475 4.78 -15.07 -3.25
N PHE A 476 3.45 -14.96 -3.12
CA PHE A 476 2.76 -13.68 -3.29
C PHE A 476 3.34 -12.54 -2.43
N LEU A 477 3.65 -12.81 -1.14
CA LEU A 477 4.24 -11.85 -0.19
C LEU A 477 5.76 -11.62 -0.35
N LYS A 478 6.48 -12.49 -1.06
CA LYS A 478 7.90 -12.35 -1.43
C LYS A 478 8.06 -11.74 -2.83
N ASN A 479 7.16 -12.03 -3.76
CA ASN A 479 7.27 -11.80 -5.21
C ASN A 479 6.71 -10.46 -5.67
N LEU A 480 6.28 -9.60 -4.75
CA LEU A 480 6.01 -8.20 -5.08
C LEU A 480 7.27 -7.46 -5.62
N GLN A 481 8.48 -8.07 -5.54
CA GLN A 481 9.75 -7.43 -5.91
C GLN A 481 10.86 -8.31 -6.58
N GLY A 482 10.69 -9.58 -7.01
CA GLY A 482 11.76 -10.22 -7.84
C GLY A 482 11.72 -11.73 -8.20
N GLN A 483 11.55 -12.03 -9.51
CA GLN A 483 11.90 -13.25 -10.33
C GLN A 483 11.03 -14.53 -10.17
N SER A 484 10.93 -15.55 -11.07
CA SER A 484 11.53 -15.96 -12.37
C SER A 484 10.45 -16.29 -13.46
N ASP A 485 10.82 -16.54 -14.74
CA ASP A 485 9.88 -16.73 -15.88
C ASP A 485 9.09 -18.05 -15.85
N GLU A 486 9.65 -19.12 -15.29
CA GLU A 486 9.04 -20.45 -15.28
C GLU A 486 7.87 -20.54 -14.28
N ASP A 487 7.98 -19.83 -13.16
CA ASP A 487 6.97 -19.79 -12.10
C ASP A 487 5.77 -18.90 -12.48
N ALA A 488 6.02 -17.80 -13.20
CA ALA A 488 4.97 -16.94 -13.73
C ALA A 488 4.11 -17.72 -14.73
N ASN A 489 4.74 -18.41 -15.69
CA ASN A 489 4.04 -19.19 -16.71
C ASN A 489 3.23 -20.36 -16.11
N ALA A 490 3.69 -21.00 -15.05
CA ALA A 490 2.92 -22.05 -14.36
C ALA A 490 1.65 -21.53 -13.64
N ILE A 491 1.70 -20.31 -13.10
CA ILE A 491 0.54 -19.64 -12.50
C ILE A 491 -0.47 -19.22 -13.57
N PHE A 492 0.02 -18.70 -14.71
CA PHE A 492 -0.83 -18.28 -15.83
C PHE A 492 -1.47 -19.46 -16.58
N GLU A 493 -0.74 -20.56 -16.83
CA GLU A 493 -1.31 -21.76 -17.46
C GLU A 493 -2.41 -22.41 -16.61
N LYS A 494 -2.32 -22.31 -15.27
CA LYS A 494 -3.39 -22.73 -14.35
C LYS A 494 -4.63 -21.83 -14.40
N ALA A 495 -4.47 -20.54 -14.67
CA ALA A 495 -5.61 -19.63 -14.90
C ALA A 495 -6.28 -19.88 -16.26
N ARG A 496 -5.55 -20.45 -17.23
CA ARG A 496 -5.97 -20.68 -18.62
C ARG A 496 -6.87 -21.91 -18.81
N HIS A 497 -6.66 -22.99 -18.05
CA HIS A 497 -7.21 -24.32 -18.36
C HIS A 497 -8.52 -24.69 -17.66
N HIS A 498 -9.03 -23.86 -16.75
CA HIS A 498 -10.31 -24.09 -16.14
C HIS A 498 -11.15 -22.82 -16.23
N ASN A 499 -12.45 -22.99 -16.47
CA ASN A 499 -13.49 -22.06 -16.05
C ASN A 499 -13.47 -21.90 -14.50
N LEU A 500 -12.34 -21.47 -13.94
CA LEU A 500 -12.09 -21.32 -12.51
C LEU A 500 -12.66 -19.99 -12.04
N LEU A 501 -13.97 -19.88 -12.17
CA LEU A 501 -14.85 -19.19 -11.24
C LEU A 501 -14.96 -19.97 -9.90
N GLN A 502 -13.84 -20.52 -9.39
CA GLN A 502 -13.75 -21.06 -8.04
C GLN A 502 -12.52 -20.48 -7.31
N HIS A 503 -12.83 -19.42 -6.57
CA HIS A 503 -12.28 -18.94 -5.29
C HIS A 503 -10.79 -18.65 -5.04
N LYS A 504 -9.78 -19.02 -5.86
CA LYS A 504 -8.36 -18.66 -5.53
C LYS A 504 -7.54 -18.02 -6.66
N GLY A 505 -7.71 -18.43 -7.92
CA GLY A 505 -7.04 -17.80 -9.08
C GLY A 505 -7.54 -16.38 -9.39
N LEU A 506 -8.75 -16.04 -8.94
CA LEU A 506 -9.40 -14.73 -9.16
C LEU A 506 -8.66 -13.58 -8.44
N HIS A 507 -8.10 -13.84 -7.25
CA HIS A 507 -7.57 -12.79 -6.36
C HIS A 507 -6.19 -12.27 -6.79
N LEU A 508 -5.33 -13.16 -7.30
CA LEU A 508 -4.03 -12.78 -7.85
C LEU A 508 -4.21 -11.92 -9.11
N LEU A 509 -5.07 -12.37 -10.03
CA LEU A 509 -5.36 -11.63 -11.26
C LEU A 509 -5.97 -10.26 -10.94
N GLN A 510 -6.88 -10.19 -9.96
CA GLN A 510 -7.49 -8.94 -9.52
C GLN A 510 -6.49 -7.96 -8.91
N PHE A 511 -5.52 -8.42 -8.10
CA PHE A 511 -4.42 -7.57 -7.64
C PHE A 511 -3.49 -7.16 -8.79
N LEU A 512 -3.10 -8.10 -9.65
CA LEU A 512 -2.19 -7.84 -10.75
C LEU A 512 -2.72 -6.81 -11.74
N TYR A 513 -4.04 -6.74 -11.95
CA TYR A 513 -4.73 -5.72 -12.74
C TYR A 513 -5.21 -4.50 -11.92
N SER A 514 -4.97 -4.46 -10.61
CA SER A 514 -5.34 -3.31 -9.80
C SER A 514 -4.43 -2.10 -10.09
N ASP A 515 -4.98 -0.90 -9.89
CA ASP A 515 -4.21 0.34 -10.07
C ASP A 515 -3.07 0.47 -9.01
N LEU A 516 -3.10 -0.34 -7.94
CA LEU A 516 -1.99 -0.48 -6.98
C LEU A 516 -0.72 -1.06 -7.61
N ASN A 517 -0.85 -1.86 -8.67
CA ASN A 517 0.26 -2.46 -9.39
C ASN A 517 0.75 -1.60 -10.58
N HIS A 518 0.71 -0.27 -10.44
CA HIS A 518 1.09 0.70 -11.46
C HIS A 518 2.57 0.53 -11.94
N PRO A 519 2.88 0.75 -13.23
CA PRO A 519 4.19 0.41 -13.79
C PRO A 519 5.27 1.48 -13.53
N LEU A 520 4.88 2.70 -13.17
CA LEU A 520 5.80 3.82 -12.92
C LEU A 520 6.01 4.06 -11.42
N SER A 521 7.24 4.39 -11.03
CA SER A 521 7.59 4.85 -9.69
C SER A 521 7.31 6.35 -9.50
N ALA A 522 6.87 6.75 -8.31
CA ALA A 522 6.71 8.16 -7.92
C ALA A 522 8.08 8.79 -7.58
N VAL A 523 8.95 8.96 -8.57
CA VAL A 523 10.22 9.69 -8.39
C VAL A 523 9.98 11.16 -8.71
N VAL A 524 10.33 12.04 -7.78
CA VAL A 524 10.40 13.48 -8.01
C VAL A 524 11.85 13.82 -8.33
N ASP A 525 12.14 14.24 -9.56
CA ASP A 525 13.47 14.72 -9.95
C ASP A 525 13.93 15.84 -8.99
N ASP A 526 15.24 16.08 -8.87
CA ASP A 526 15.72 17.27 -8.15
C ASP A 526 15.33 18.54 -8.93
N MET A 527 14.31 19.23 -8.42
CA MET A 527 13.67 20.42 -9.00
C MET A 527 14.38 21.74 -8.67
N LYS A 528 15.61 21.71 -8.14
CA LYS A 528 16.39 22.89 -7.76
C LYS A 528 17.41 23.35 -8.82
N SER A 529 17.58 22.60 -9.90
CA SER A 529 18.38 23.05 -11.05
C SER A 529 17.65 24.15 -11.84
N PRO A 530 18.33 24.96 -12.68
CA PRO A 530 17.69 25.99 -13.52
C PRO A 530 16.61 25.47 -14.45
N LEU A 531 15.64 26.31 -14.82
CA LEU A 531 14.62 25.96 -15.84
C LEU A 531 15.23 25.43 -17.14
N SER A 532 16.40 25.91 -17.58
CA SER A 532 17.07 25.42 -18.79
C SER A 532 17.49 23.95 -18.71
N HIS A 533 17.53 23.34 -17.51
CA HIS A 533 17.92 21.95 -17.28
C HIS A 533 16.74 20.96 -17.33
N TYR A 534 15.53 21.42 -17.66
CA TYR A 534 14.35 20.55 -17.78
C TYR A 534 13.70 20.69 -19.15
N TYR A 535 13.16 19.59 -19.64
CA TYR A 535 12.12 19.63 -20.66
C TYR A 535 10.82 20.14 -20.03
N ILE A 536 10.08 20.95 -20.77
CA ILE A 536 8.88 21.64 -20.31
C ILE A 536 7.73 21.26 -21.24
N TYR A 537 6.66 20.71 -20.67
CA TYR A 537 5.51 20.28 -21.44
C TYR A 537 4.82 21.50 -22.06
N THR A 538 4.90 21.66 -23.39
CA THR A 538 4.56 22.93 -24.06
C THR A 538 3.51 22.71 -25.15
N SER A 539 2.47 23.54 -25.15
CA SER A 539 1.46 23.61 -26.21
C SER A 539 1.73 24.76 -27.17
N HIS A 540 1.46 24.54 -28.45
CA HIS A 540 1.45 25.52 -29.53
C HIS A 540 0.00 25.95 -29.84
N ASN A 541 -0.21 27.24 -30.10
CA ASN A 541 -1.52 27.86 -30.38
C ASN A 541 -2.63 27.29 -29.48
N THR A 542 -2.40 27.33 -28.16
CA THR A 542 -3.16 26.57 -27.16
C THR A 542 -4.64 26.92 -27.10
N TYR A 543 -5.05 28.02 -27.71
CA TYR A 543 -6.44 28.48 -27.79
C TYR A 543 -7.24 27.81 -28.93
N LEU A 544 -6.59 27.17 -29.90
CA LEU A 544 -7.28 26.55 -31.05
C LEU A 544 -7.94 25.21 -30.70
N THR A 545 -9.14 25.01 -31.22
CA THR A 545 -9.91 23.76 -31.07
C THR A 545 -9.64 22.73 -32.17
N GLY A 546 -9.02 23.13 -33.29
CA GLY A 546 -8.77 22.26 -34.44
C GLY A 546 -7.65 22.74 -35.36
N ASN A 547 -7.97 22.87 -36.65
CA ASN A 547 -7.01 23.28 -37.70
C ASN A 547 -6.56 24.75 -37.57
N GLN A 548 -5.47 25.12 -38.22
CA GLN A 548 -4.85 26.44 -38.10
C GLN A 548 -5.59 27.55 -38.89
N ILE A 549 -6.60 27.25 -39.71
CA ILE A 549 -7.19 28.23 -40.64
C ILE A 549 -8.61 28.63 -40.25
N THR A 550 -9.47 27.68 -39.90
CA THR A 550 -10.92 27.88 -39.79
C THR A 550 -11.51 27.38 -38.47
N SER A 551 -10.70 26.83 -37.57
CA SER A 551 -11.21 26.29 -36.31
C SER A 551 -11.53 27.38 -35.29
N ASP A 552 -12.30 27.01 -34.26
CA ASP A 552 -12.65 27.94 -33.21
C ASP A 552 -11.50 28.21 -32.25
N SER A 553 -11.41 29.44 -31.75
CA SER A 553 -10.58 29.79 -30.59
C SER A 553 -11.43 29.79 -29.32
N SER A 554 -10.98 29.08 -28.28
CA SER A 554 -11.73 28.90 -27.04
C SER A 554 -10.81 28.77 -25.83
N VAL A 555 -11.37 28.95 -24.63
CA VAL A 555 -10.67 28.67 -23.37
C VAL A 555 -10.63 27.17 -23.04
N ARG A 556 -11.46 26.34 -23.69
CA ARG A 556 -11.55 24.89 -23.41
C ARG A 556 -10.21 24.15 -23.62
N PRO A 557 -9.46 24.37 -24.72
CA PRO A 557 -8.20 23.66 -24.92
C PRO A 557 -7.10 24.13 -23.94
N ILE A 558 -7.13 25.41 -23.51
CA ILE A 558 -6.26 25.93 -22.44
C ILE A 558 -6.51 25.21 -21.11
N LYS A 559 -7.77 25.12 -20.69
CA LYS A 559 -8.16 24.36 -19.48
C LYS A 559 -7.69 22.91 -19.57
N ARG A 560 -7.96 22.24 -20.70
CA ARG A 560 -7.59 20.84 -20.92
C ARG A 560 -6.07 20.63 -20.86
N ALA A 561 -5.30 21.50 -21.50
CA ALA A 561 -3.83 21.44 -21.47
C ALA A 561 -3.29 21.53 -20.04
N LEU A 562 -3.77 22.49 -19.24
CA LEU A 562 -3.35 22.66 -17.85
C LEU A 562 -3.72 21.46 -16.98
N GLN A 563 -4.94 20.91 -17.13
CA GLN A 563 -5.36 19.70 -16.42
C GLN A 563 -4.52 18.47 -16.80
N GLN A 564 -3.98 18.43 -18.02
CA GLN A 564 -3.10 17.36 -18.51
C GLN A 564 -1.62 17.54 -18.12
N GLY A 565 -1.27 18.60 -17.38
CA GLY A 565 0.10 18.81 -16.92
C GLY A 565 0.94 19.78 -17.77
N VAL A 566 0.37 20.42 -18.80
CA VAL A 566 1.10 21.35 -19.69
C VAL A 566 1.53 22.60 -18.93
N ARG A 567 2.78 23.03 -19.11
CA ARG A 567 3.40 24.17 -18.42
C ARG A 567 3.78 25.32 -19.34
N GLY A 568 3.89 25.10 -20.65
CA GLY A 568 4.03 26.16 -21.65
C GLY A 568 2.71 26.40 -22.38
N ILE A 569 2.15 27.61 -22.29
CA ILE A 569 0.88 28.02 -22.91
C ILE A 569 1.15 29.17 -23.88
N GLU A 570 0.64 29.09 -25.10
CA GLU A 570 0.77 30.15 -26.11
C GLU A 570 -0.54 30.92 -26.31
N LEU A 571 -0.45 32.25 -26.38
CA LEU A 571 -1.56 33.16 -26.65
C LEU A 571 -1.14 34.24 -27.65
N ASP A 572 -1.82 34.28 -28.79
CA ASP A 572 -1.54 35.24 -29.86
C ASP A 572 -2.45 36.45 -29.70
N LEU A 573 -1.86 37.60 -29.40
CA LEU A 573 -2.60 38.78 -28.99
C LEU A 573 -2.85 39.69 -30.20
N TRP A 574 -4.13 39.85 -30.55
CA TRP A 574 -4.59 40.71 -31.63
C TRP A 574 -5.59 41.76 -31.13
N PRO A 575 -5.61 42.97 -31.71
CA PRO A 575 -6.68 43.93 -31.46
C PRO A 575 -8.04 43.32 -31.85
N ASN A 576 -9.09 43.60 -31.08
CA ASN A 576 -10.45 43.30 -31.51
C ASN A 576 -10.87 44.17 -32.71
N SER A 577 -12.02 43.88 -33.33
CA SER A 577 -12.50 44.59 -34.53
C SER A 577 -12.64 46.12 -34.33
N THR A 578 -12.95 46.57 -33.11
CA THR A 578 -13.04 47.99 -32.76
C THR A 578 -11.70 48.62 -32.34
N LYS A 579 -10.61 47.83 -32.26
CA LYS A 579 -9.28 48.23 -31.77
C LYS A 579 -9.25 48.82 -30.35
N THR A 580 -10.27 48.53 -29.54
CA THR A 580 -10.41 49.02 -28.15
C THR A 580 -10.12 47.93 -27.10
N ASP A 581 -10.05 46.67 -27.50
CA ASP A 581 -9.79 45.54 -26.62
C ASP A 581 -8.90 44.47 -27.27
N VAL A 582 -8.50 43.46 -26.50
CA VAL A 582 -7.58 42.41 -26.95
C VAL A 582 -8.28 41.05 -27.03
N ASN A 583 -8.14 40.43 -28.20
CA ASN A 583 -8.58 39.09 -28.50
C ASN A 583 -7.39 38.16 -28.69
N VAL A 584 -7.65 36.86 -28.51
CA VAL A 584 -6.74 35.77 -28.83
C VAL A 584 -7.28 35.03 -30.04
N CYS A 585 -6.51 34.97 -31.13
CA CYS A 585 -6.83 34.28 -32.38
C CYS A 585 -5.58 34.08 -33.23
N HIS A 586 -5.67 33.18 -34.22
CA HIS A 586 -4.61 33.02 -35.20
C HIS A 586 -4.78 34.08 -36.30
N GLY A 587 -3.91 35.10 -36.27
CA GLY A 587 -4.07 36.27 -37.11
C GLY A 587 -4.06 35.98 -38.61
N ARG A 588 -4.81 36.79 -39.36
CA ARG A 588 -4.92 36.69 -40.84
C ARG A 588 -5.47 35.33 -41.33
N THR A 589 -6.24 34.66 -40.48
CA THR A 589 -6.97 33.43 -40.83
C THR A 589 -8.47 33.61 -40.59
N LEU A 590 -9.26 32.55 -40.85
CA LEU A 590 -10.70 32.50 -40.60
C LEU A 590 -11.02 31.89 -39.22
N THR A 591 -10.03 31.73 -38.33
CA THR A 591 -10.26 31.23 -36.97
C THR A 591 -11.12 32.23 -36.19
N SER A 592 -11.97 31.71 -35.30
CA SER A 592 -12.71 32.59 -34.41
C SER A 592 -11.78 33.19 -33.34
N SER A 593 -12.26 34.17 -32.57
CA SER A 593 -11.51 34.83 -31.51
C SER A 593 -12.15 34.65 -30.15
N VAL A 594 -11.31 34.67 -29.10
CA VAL A 594 -11.73 34.65 -27.70
C VAL A 594 -11.12 35.84 -26.95
N LYS A 595 -11.87 36.48 -26.06
CA LYS A 595 -11.39 37.63 -25.30
C LYS A 595 -10.23 37.23 -24.37
N LEU A 596 -9.15 38.02 -24.36
CA LEU A 596 -7.94 37.71 -23.57
C LEU A 596 -8.23 37.46 -22.09
N TRP A 597 -9.10 38.28 -21.47
CA TRP A 597 -9.43 38.13 -20.05
C TRP A 597 -10.04 36.76 -19.72
N LYS A 598 -10.82 36.14 -20.64
CA LYS A 598 -11.38 34.80 -20.44
C LYS A 598 -10.23 33.77 -20.37
N CYS A 599 -9.23 33.89 -21.26
CA CYS A 599 -8.04 33.04 -21.26
C CYS A 599 -7.23 33.21 -19.96
N LEU A 600 -6.93 34.45 -19.55
CA LEU A 600 -6.17 34.73 -18.33
C LEU A 600 -6.88 34.19 -17.08
N LYS A 601 -8.21 34.35 -16.99
CA LYS A 601 -9.03 33.80 -15.89
C LYS A 601 -8.92 32.27 -15.83
N VAL A 602 -9.10 31.59 -16.96
CA VAL A 602 -8.97 30.13 -17.01
C VAL A 602 -7.55 29.67 -16.65
N ILE A 603 -6.51 30.39 -17.06
CA ILE A 603 -5.14 30.08 -16.63
C ILE A 603 -5.01 30.25 -15.12
N LYS A 604 -5.52 31.34 -14.54
CA LYS A 604 -5.50 31.56 -13.08
C LYS A 604 -6.15 30.41 -12.32
N ASP A 605 -7.32 29.97 -12.76
CA ASP A 605 -8.13 28.97 -12.07
C ASP A 605 -7.51 27.55 -12.17
N TYR A 606 -6.78 27.24 -13.24
CA TYR A 606 -6.32 25.87 -13.54
C TYR A 606 -4.80 25.69 -13.61
N ALA A 607 -3.99 26.77 -13.56
CA ALA A 607 -2.53 26.71 -13.72
C ALA A 607 -1.88 25.64 -12.85
N PHE A 608 -2.34 25.54 -11.59
CA PHE A 608 -1.77 24.66 -10.58
C PHE A 608 -2.68 23.48 -10.20
N SER A 609 -3.66 23.15 -11.04
CA SER A 609 -4.61 22.05 -10.77
C SER A 609 -3.98 20.65 -10.83
N SER A 610 -2.91 20.48 -11.61
CA SER A 610 -2.22 19.20 -11.80
C SER A 610 -0.75 19.24 -11.37
N SER A 611 -0.19 20.43 -11.06
CA SER A 611 1.18 20.58 -10.54
C SER A 611 1.36 21.96 -9.90
N ASP A 612 2.14 22.04 -8.83
CA ASP A 612 2.53 23.32 -8.21
C ASP A 612 3.68 24.04 -8.94
N TYR A 613 4.30 23.42 -9.96
CA TYR A 613 5.42 24.02 -10.68
C TYR A 613 4.96 25.13 -11.66
N PRO A 614 5.85 26.07 -12.04
CA PRO A 614 5.44 27.27 -12.77
C PRO A 614 4.76 26.99 -14.12
N VAL A 615 3.88 27.92 -14.52
CA VAL A 615 3.33 27.97 -15.88
C VAL A 615 3.94 29.16 -16.63
N ILE A 616 4.52 28.89 -17.79
CA ILE A 616 5.10 29.87 -18.70
C ILE A 616 4.06 30.22 -19.77
N ILE A 617 3.66 31.49 -19.83
CA ILE A 617 2.78 32.01 -20.88
C ILE A 617 3.65 32.71 -21.92
N THR A 618 3.60 32.25 -23.17
CA THR A 618 4.24 32.90 -24.30
C THR A 618 3.24 33.77 -25.05
N PHE A 619 3.44 35.08 -25.05
CA PHE A 619 2.64 35.99 -25.87
C PHE A 619 3.26 36.18 -27.25
N GLU A 620 2.45 36.01 -28.30
CA GLU A 620 2.76 36.56 -29.61
C GLU A 620 2.07 37.92 -29.74
N ASP A 621 2.84 39.00 -29.55
CA ASP A 621 2.30 40.36 -29.41
C ASP A 621 2.20 41.10 -30.76
N HIS A 622 0.95 41.37 -31.20
CA HIS A 622 0.63 42.20 -32.36
C HIS A 622 -0.06 43.52 -31.98
N LEU A 623 0.11 43.99 -30.74
CA LEU A 623 -0.59 45.14 -30.19
C LEU A 623 0.20 46.45 -30.30
N ASN A 624 -0.52 47.57 -30.24
CA ASN A 624 0.07 48.90 -30.08
C ASN A 624 0.34 49.23 -28.61
N ARG A 625 0.98 50.38 -28.33
CA ARG A 625 1.33 50.80 -26.97
C ARG A 625 0.14 50.86 -26.00
N THR A 626 -1.00 51.40 -26.45
CA THR A 626 -2.22 51.53 -25.63
C THR A 626 -2.79 50.18 -25.24
N LEU A 627 -2.90 49.25 -26.19
CA LEU A 627 -3.39 47.90 -25.93
C LEU A 627 -2.40 47.08 -25.09
N ARG A 628 -1.08 47.25 -25.27
CA ARG A 628 -0.07 46.64 -24.38
C ARG A 628 -0.22 47.09 -22.93
N ALA A 629 -0.46 48.39 -22.69
CA ALA A 629 -0.74 48.89 -21.35
C ALA A 629 -2.01 48.24 -20.75
N LYS A 630 -3.05 48.07 -21.57
CA LYS A 630 -4.28 47.36 -21.17
C LYS A 630 -4.01 45.90 -20.81
N VAL A 631 -3.23 45.18 -21.61
CA VAL A 631 -2.79 43.81 -21.31
C VAL A 631 -2.01 43.79 -20.00
N ALA A 632 -1.13 44.78 -19.77
CA ALA A 632 -0.31 44.80 -18.58
C ALA A 632 -1.15 44.92 -17.30
N ILE A 633 -2.16 45.79 -17.34
CA ILE A 633 -3.17 45.93 -16.27
C ILE A 633 -3.95 44.62 -16.09
N MET A 634 -4.43 44.00 -17.18
CA MET A 634 -5.19 42.74 -17.10
C MET A 634 -4.37 41.61 -16.47
N VAL A 635 -3.11 41.45 -16.89
CA VAL A 635 -2.20 40.41 -16.38
C VAL A 635 -1.90 40.62 -14.90
N LYS A 636 -1.51 41.84 -14.47
CA LYS A 636 -1.25 42.13 -13.06
C LYS A 636 -2.49 41.94 -12.19
N ARG A 637 -3.65 42.47 -12.61
CA ARG A 637 -4.91 42.31 -11.85
C ARG A 637 -5.37 40.86 -11.77
N THR A 638 -5.17 40.08 -12.84
CA THR A 638 -5.61 38.68 -12.86
C THR A 638 -4.72 37.81 -11.98
N PHE A 639 -3.41 37.86 -12.16
CA PHE A 639 -2.50 36.94 -11.48
C PHE A 639 -2.03 37.43 -10.11
N GLY A 640 -1.97 38.74 -9.86
CA GLY A 640 -1.52 39.29 -8.57
C GLY A 640 -0.20 38.65 -8.12
N ASP A 641 -0.19 38.10 -6.90
CA ASP A 641 0.97 37.42 -6.30
C ASP A 641 1.42 36.16 -7.05
N MET A 642 0.59 35.60 -7.93
CA MET A 642 0.98 34.47 -8.78
C MET A 642 1.94 34.93 -9.89
N LEU A 643 1.93 36.19 -10.29
CA LEU A 643 2.83 36.68 -11.34
C LEU A 643 4.28 36.74 -10.82
N PHE A 644 5.22 36.15 -11.56
CA PHE A 644 6.64 36.35 -11.32
C PHE A 644 7.12 37.60 -12.07
N GLN A 645 7.67 38.56 -11.33
CA GLN A 645 8.32 39.75 -11.87
C GLN A 645 9.78 39.73 -11.42
N PRO A 646 10.76 39.87 -12.33
CA PRO A 646 12.16 40.00 -11.94
C PRO A 646 12.37 41.30 -11.16
N ASP A 647 12.90 41.24 -9.94
CA ASP A 647 13.31 42.44 -9.21
C ASP A 647 14.49 43.11 -9.90
N LYS A 648 14.67 44.43 -9.71
CA LYS A 648 15.87 45.18 -10.16
C LYS A 648 17.20 44.59 -9.66
N TYR A 649 17.16 43.75 -8.62
CA TYR A 649 18.32 43.09 -8.01
C TYR A 649 18.41 41.59 -8.32
N TYR A 650 17.49 41.03 -9.11
CA TYR A 650 17.52 39.62 -9.49
C TYR A 650 18.53 39.43 -10.63
N ASP A 651 19.67 38.82 -10.32
CA ASP A 651 20.69 38.51 -11.31
C ASP A 651 20.18 37.42 -12.27
N LEU A 652 19.73 37.84 -13.46
CA LEU A 652 19.29 36.96 -14.55
C LEU A 652 20.47 36.36 -15.34
N SER A 653 21.68 36.32 -14.77
CA SER A 653 22.78 35.50 -15.30
C SER A 653 22.41 34.01 -15.36
N LYS A 654 21.43 33.57 -14.55
CA LYS A 654 20.93 32.19 -14.53
C LYS A 654 19.40 32.15 -14.36
N LEU A 655 18.74 31.21 -15.04
CA LEU A 655 17.30 31.01 -14.86
C LEU A 655 17.00 30.43 -13.47
N PRO A 656 15.93 30.89 -12.79
CA PRO A 656 15.48 30.29 -11.53
C PRO A 656 15.05 28.83 -11.73
N SER A 657 15.00 28.06 -10.63
CA SER A 657 14.56 26.67 -10.69
C SER A 657 13.03 26.55 -10.71
N PRO A 658 12.47 25.41 -11.19
CA PRO A 658 11.06 25.12 -10.99
C PRO A 658 10.63 25.20 -9.52
N ALA A 659 11.50 24.81 -8.58
CA ALA A 659 11.24 24.90 -7.15
C ALA A 659 11.11 26.35 -6.65
N ASP A 660 11.97 27.26 -7.12
CA ASP A 660 11.95 28.69 -6.73
C ASP A 660 10.69 29.39 -7.25
N LEU A 661 10.16 28.91 -8.38
CA LEU A 661 9.00 29.47 -9.06
C LEU A 661 7.70 28.69 -8.78
N LYS A 662 7.64 27.93 -7.68
CA LYS A 662 6.40 27.23 -7.31
C LYS A 662 5.22 28.19 -7.22
N ARG A 663 4.12 27.79 -7.84
CA ARG A 663 2.87 28.53 -7.94
C ARG A 663 3.02 29.92 -8.59
N LYS A 664 4.01 30.08 -9.47
CA LYS A 664 4.22 31.30 -10.25
C LYS A 664 3.83 31.16 -11.72
N ILE A 665 3.35 32.27 -12.29
CA ILE A 665 3.09 32.49 -13.70
C ILE A 665 4.23 33.34 -14.26
N VAL A 666 4.88 32.84 -15.30
CA VAL A 666 6.04 33.49 -15.92
C VAL A 666 5.64 33.96 -17.32
N ILE A 667 5.79 35.25 -17.62
CA ILE A 667 5.51 35.76 -18.96
C ILE A 667 6.80 35.75 -19.79
N SER A 668 6.72 35.21 -21.00
CA SER A 668 7.79 35.26 -22.00
C SER A 668 7.30 35.87 -23.31
N THR A 669 7.85 37.02 -23.68
CA THR A 669 7.54 37.69 -24.94
C THR A 669 8.72 38.55 -25.37
N LYS A 670 8.62 39.15 -26.56
CA LYS A 670 9.61 40.10 -27.06
C LYS A 670 9.42 41.45 -26.36
N PRO A 671 10.50 42.08 -25.83
CA PRO A 671 10.41 43.44 -25.33
C PRO A 671 9.99 44.42 -26.44
N PRO A 672 9.15 45.42 -26.13
CA PRO A 672 8.78 46.46 -27.09
C PRO A 672 10.03 47.27 -27.50
N ASN A 673 10.10 47.68 -28.78
CA ASN A 673 11.18 48.54 -29.29
C ASN A 673 10.82 50.00 -29.02
N GLU A 674 11.62 50.72 -28.23
CA GLU A 674 11.38 52.13 -27.87
C GLU A 674 11.53 53.12 -29.04
N SER A 675 12.05 52.68 -30.20
CA SER A 675 12.44 53.56 -31.32
C SER A 675 11.53 53.53 -32.57
N VAL A 676 10.38 52.84 -32.54
CA VAL A 676 9.53 52.61 -33.76
C VAL A 676 8.07 53.05 -33.59
N ASP A 677 7.70 53.67 -32.47
CA ASP A 677 6.33 54.16 -32.25
C ASP A 677 6.08 55.56 -32.87
N THR A 678 6.68 55.87 -34.04
CA THR A 678 6.24 56.98 -34.89
C THR A 678 5.41 56.41 -36.04
N GLU A 679 4.19 56.94 -36.19
CA GLU A 679 3.23 56.61 -37.24
C GLU A 679 3.87 56.68 -38.64
N THR A 680 4.36 55.55 -39.16
CA THR A 680 4.76 55.46 -40.56
C THR A 680 3.57 54.99 -41.40
N ASN A 681 2.88 55.96 -42.00
CA ASN A 681 2.04 55.77 -43.19
C ASN A 681 2.92 55.25 -44.34
N ALA A 682 2.84 53.95 -44.65
CA ALA A 682 3.42 53.40 -45.87
C ALA A 682 2.40 53.50 -47.04
N PRO A 683 2.82 53.87 -48.25
CA PRO A 683 1.91 54.20 -49.35
C PRO A 683 1.25 52.95 -49.96
N GLN A 684 -0.05 53.08 -50.26
CA GLN A 684 -0.88 52.09 -50.94
C GLN A 684 -0.29 51.69 -52.29
N LYS A 685 0.02 50.39 -52.46
CA LYS A 685 0.04 49.75 -53.77
C LYS A 685 -1.15 48.79 -53.86
N ASN A 686 -2.05 49.11 -54.79
CA ASN A 686 -3.22 48.31 -55.16
C ASN A 686 -2.82 46.90 -55.60
N VAL A 687 -3.20 45.88 -54.81
CA VAL A 687 -3.46 44.52 -55.30
C VAL A 687 -4.69 43.99 -54.58
N LEU A 688 -5.65 43.56 -55.40
CA LEU A 688 -7.03 43.20 -55.13
C LEU A 688 -7.17 41.91 -54.31
N PHE A 689 -6.88 41.92 -53.00
CA PHE A 689 -7.25 40.84 -52.03
C PHE A 689 -7.34 41.36 -50.57
N ALA A 690 -7.68 42.64 -50.39
CA ALA A 690 -7.76 43.27 -49.07
C ALA A 690 -9.18 43.22 -48.48
N THR A 691 -9.63 42.07 -47.96
CA THR A 691 -10.75 42.02 -46.98
C THR A 691 -10.76 40.72 -46.14
N ILE A 692 -9.69 40.40 -45.42
CA ILE A 692 -9.77 39.50 -44.24
C ILE A 692 -8.82 40.06 -43.17
N SER A 693 -9.25 41.08 -42.43
CA SER A 693 -8.47 41.68 -41.33
C SER A 693 -9.18 41.61 -39.98
N ASP A 694 -10.25 40.85 -39.84
CA ASP A 694 -10.98 40.75 -38.57
C ASP A 694 -11.16 39.28 -38.19
N CYS A 695 -10.57 38.88 -37.05
CA CYS A 695 -10.85 37.58 -36.46
C CYS A 695 -12.36 37.47 -36.17
N PHE A 696 -13.02 36.42 -36.65
CA PHE A 696 -14.47 36.25 -36.49
C PHE A 696 -14.82 36.05 -35.01
N GLN A 697 -15.92 36.60 -34.52
CA GLN A 697 -16.36 36.37 -33.14
C GLN A 697 -16.98 34.98 -32.99
N SER A 698 -16.64 34.25 -31.92
CA SER A 698 -17.17 32.90 -31.64
C SER A 698 -18.66 32.92 -31.32
N LYS A 699 -19.41 31.88 -31.71
CA LYS A 699 -20.86 31.72 -31.42
C LYS A 699 -21.20 31.39 -29.95
N ASP A 700 -20.21 31.01 -29.13
CA ASP A 700 -20.37 30.58 -27.72
C ASP A 700 -20.60 31.75 -26.71
N ASP A 701 -20.97 32.95 -27.18
CA ASP A 701 -21.21 34.13 -26.32
C ASP A 701 -22.65 34.22 -25.76
N SER A 702 -23.41 33.10 -25.73
CA SER A 702 -24.81 33.05 -25.28
C SER A 702 -25.03 32.85 -23.76
N ASP A 703 -24.00 32.98 -22.92
CA ASP A 703 -24.16 32.96 -21.46
C ASP A 703 -24.13 34.39 -20.88
N GLU A 704 -25.32 34.99 -20.78
CA GLU A 704 -25.61 36.18 -19.99
C GLU A 704 -25.61 35.85 -18.49
N ASN A 705 -24.52 36.14 -17.76
CA ASN A 705 -24.57 36.68 -16.37
C ASN A 705 -23.19 36.94 -15.74
N SER A 706 -22.41 37.88 -16.27
CA SER A 706 -21.46 38.61 -15.41
C SER A 706 -21.32 40.04 -15.89
N LYS A 707 -21.84 41.00 -15.11
CA LYS A 707 -21.54 42.43 -15.29
C LYS A 707 -20.01 42.60 -15.30
N HIS A 708 -19.44 42.88 -16.46
CA HIS A 708 -18.11 43.46 -16.52
C HIS A 708 -18.23 44.91 -16.06
N GLN A 709 -17.64 45.24 -14.91
CA GLN A 709 -17.29 46.63 -14.64
C GLN A 709 -16.27 47.03 -15.70
N GLU A 710 -16.58 48.06 -16.49
CA GLU A 710 -15.57 48.72 -17.31
C GLU A 710 -14.38 49.03 -16.39
N ILE A 711 -13.18 48.59 -16.79
CA ILE A 711 -11.97 48.81 -16.01
C ILE A 711 -11.66 50.30 -16.05
N GLU A 712 -12.11 51.05 -15.05
CA GLU A 712 -11.66 52.41 -14.78
C GLU A 712 -10.15 52.37 -14.52
N MET A 713 -9.42 53.22 -15.26
CA MET A 713 -7.96 53.34 -15.21
C MET A 713 -7.55 54.25 -14.03
N GLU A 714 -7.79 53.82 -12.80
CA GLU A 714 -7.24 54.48 -11.62
C GLU A 714 -6.03 53.71 -11.08
N GLY A 715 -4.87 54.37 -11.02
CA GLY A 715 -3.60 53.84 -10.52
C GLY A 715 -2.41 54.01 -11.49
N GLU A 716 -1.20 53.76 -10.98
CA GLU A 716 0.04 53.78 -11.79
C GLU A 716 0.00 52.67 -12.85
N VAL A 717 0.17 53.04 -14.13
CA VAL A 717 0.07 52.09 -15.26
C VAL A 717 1.33 51.22 -15.28
N PRO A 718 1.22 49.90 -15.07
CA PRO A 718 2.38 49.02 -15.13
C PRO A 718 2.96 48.98 -16.54
N GLU A 719 4.29 49.05 -16.66
CA GLU A 719 4.93 48.92 -17.96
C GLU A 719 4.82 47.47 -18.46
N TYR A 720 4.39 47.27 -19.72
CA TYR A 720 4.29 45.94 -20.33
C TYR A 720 5.61 45.17 -20.27
N ARG A 721 6.73 45.91 -20.31
CA ARG A 721 8.09 45.37 -20.19
C ARG A 721 8.38 44.75 -18.82
N ASP A 722 7.83 45.30 -17.74
CA ASP A 722 8.04 44.82 -16.36
C ASP A 722 7.37 43.47 -16.07
N LEU A 723 6.52 43.01 -16.99
CA LEU A 723 5.90 41.69 -16.90
C LEU A 723 6.81 40.60 -17.45
N ILE A 724 7.76 40.96 -18.33
CA ILE A 724 8.51 39.99 -19.13
C ILE A 724 9.65 39.41 -18.30
N ALA A 725 9.47 38.20 -17.81
CA ALA A 725 10.50 37.51 -17.05
C ALA A 725 11.55 36.84 -17.95
N ILE A 726 11.14 36.32 -19.11
CA ILE A 726 12.05 35.64 -20.06
C ILE A 726 11.94 36.32 -21.43
N HIS A 727 12.99 37.06 -21.80
CA HIS A 727 13.02 37.83 -23.04
C HIS A 727 13.14 36.93 -24.28
N ALA A 728 12.16 37.03 -25.18
CA ALA A 728 12.22 36.38 -26.48
C ALA A 728 13.05 37.21 -27.47
N VAL A 729 13.94 36.54 -28.23
CA VAL A 729 14.76 37.15 -29.26
C VAL A 729 14.34 36.61 -30.63
N LYS A 730 14.22 37.50 -31.61
CA LYS A 730 13.88 37.13 -32.99
C LYS A 730 15.16 36.77 -33.73
N HIS A 731 15.17 35.62 -34.39
CA HIS A 731 16.22 35.29 -35.37
C HIS A 731 16.19 36.29 -36.53
N LYS A 732 17.32 36.94 -36.78
CA LYS A 732 17.54 37.87 -37.90
C LYS A 732 18.97 37.68 -38.41
N GLY A 733 19.15 37.41 -39.70
CA GLY A 733 20.48 37.26 -40.29
C GLY A 733 21.09 35.89 -40.00
N ASP A 734 22.36 35.86 -39.59
CA ASP A 734 23.08 34.62 -39.29
C ASP A 734 22.53 33.92 -38.04
N LEU A 735 22.47 32.59 -38.09
CA LEU A 735 21.98 31.77 -37.00
C LEU A 735 22.97 31.76 -35.82
N LEU A 736 24.27 31.81 -36.09
CA LEU A 736 25.30 31.82 -35.05
C LEU A 736 25.16 33.03 -34.11
N ASP A 737 24.84 34.20 -34.65
CA ASP A 737 24.55 35.41 -33.86
C ASP A 737 23.35 35.20 -32.93
N SER A 738 22.33 34.48 -33.43
CA SER A 738 21.12 34.19 -32.65
C SER A 738 21.40 33.19 -31.52
N LEU A 739 22.29 32.21 -31.76
CA LEU A 739 22.72 31.18 -30.80
C LEU A 739 23.84 31.64 -29.85
N HIS A 740 24.39 32.85 -30.02
CA HIS A 740 25.41 33.40 -29.12
C HIS A 740 24.94 33.38 -27.66
N VAL A 741 25.75 32.80 -26.77
CA VAL A 741 25.48 32.71 -25.33
C VAL A 741 26.12 33.92 -24.63
N ASP A 742 25.29 34.77 -24.03
CA ASP A 742 25.75 35.86 -23.17
C ASP A 742 25.79 35.34 -21.71
N PRO A 743 26.95 35.35 -21.04
CA PRO A 743 27.07 34.83 -19.67
C PRO A 743 26.27 35.63 -18.64
N ASN A 744 25.91 36.88 -18.95
CA ASN A 744 25.20 37.76 -18.03
C ASN A 744 23.70 37.89 -18.37
N LYS A 745 23.22 37.22 -19.42
CA LYS A 745 21.86 37.41 -19.90
C LYS A 745 21.25 36.15 -20.50
N VAL A 746 20.18 35.67 -19.86
CA VAL A 746 19.36 34.60 -20.40
C VAL A 746 18.37 35.12 -21.46
N LYS A 747 18.18 34.35 -22.53
CA LYS A 747 17.21 34.63 -23.59
C LYS A 747 16.43 33.38 -23.99
N ARG A 748 15.27 33.58 -24.62
CA ARG A 748 14.52 32.55 -25.33
C ARG A 748 14.63 32.76 -26.83
N LEU A 749 15.01 31.72 -27.56
CA LEU A 749 14.97 31.69 -29.02
C LEU A 749 13.81 30.77 -29.46
N SER A 750 13.08 31.16 -30.50
CA SER A 750 12.04 30.33 -31.12
C SER A 750 12.43 30.00 -32.56
N LEU A 751 12.45 28.71 -32.91
CA LEU A 751 12.70 28.22 -34.27
C LEU A 751 11.55 27.30 -34.70
N SER A 752 11.17 27.37 -35.97
CA SER A 752 10.29 26.35 -36.54
C SER A 752 11.01 25.00 -36.63
N GLU A 753 10.27 23.89 -36.67
CA GLU A 753 10.84 22.54 -36.86
C GLU A 753 11.81 22.46 -38.05
N GLN A 754 11.50 23.17 -39.15
CA GLN A 754 12.32 23.17 -40.36
C GLN A 754 13.62 23.92 -40.15
N GLN A 755 13.56 25.10 -39.53
CA GLN A 755 14.75 25.89 -39.21
C GLN A 755 15.67 25.16 -38.24
N LEU A 756 15.10 24.46 -37.24
CA LEU A 756 15.89 23.63 -36.33
C LEU A 756 16.56 22.48 -37.07
N LEU A 757 15.83 21.78 -37.95
CA LEU A 757 16.38 20.65 -38.70
C LEU A 757 17.53 21.09 -39.60
N GLU A 758 17.36 22.20 -40.32
CA GLU A 758 18.42 22.81 -41.15
C GLU A 758 19.63 23.22 -40.28
N ALA A 759 19.38 23.93 -39.18
CA ALA A 759 20.40 24.34 -38.22
C ALA A 759 21.18 23.17 -37.59
N SER A 760 20.50 22.05 -37.33
CA SER A 760 21.09 20.90 -36.63
C SER A 760 22.19 20.22 -37.43
N LYS A 761 22.16 20.34 -38.76
CA LYS A 761 23.14 19.71 -39.67
C LYS A 761 24.54 20.32 -39.49
N ASP A 762 24.61 21.64 -39.40
CA ASP A 762 25.88 22.39 -39.40
C ASP A 762 26.24 22.96 -38.02
N HIS A 763 25.25 23.13 -37.12
CA HIS A 763 25.42 23.86 -35.87
C HIS A 763 24.90 23.13 -34.61
N GLY A 764 24.74 21.81 -34.64
CA GLY A 764 24.21 21.01 -33.51
C GLY A 764 24.88 21.28 -32.17
N GLN A 765 26.22 21.38 -32.12
CA GLN A 765 26.96 21.66 -30.88
C GLN A 765 26.69 23.08 -30.33
N HIS A 766 26.53 24.07 -31.21
CA HIS A 766 26.18 25.43 -30.80
C HIS A 766 24.78 25.49 -30.21
N ILE A 767 23.82 24.72 -30.77
CA ILE A 767 22.48 24.59 -30.22
C ILE A 767 22.52 23.95 -28.82
N VAL A 768 23.25 22.84 -28.65
CA VAL A 768 23.38 22.20 -27.33
C VAL A 768 23.95 23.19 -26.31
N ARG A 769 25.06 23.87 -26.64
CA ARG A 769 25.67 24.91 -25.77
C ARG A 769 24.67 26.02 -25.43
N PHE A 770 23.87 26.47 -26.40
CA PHE A 770 22.83 27.46 -26.17
C PHE A 770 21.81 26.97 -25.13
N THR A 771 21.30 25.74 -25.26
CA THR A 771 20.27 25.17 -24.37
C THR A 771 20.74 24.83 -22.95
N GLN A 772 22.05 24.89 -22.65
CA GLN A 772 22.55 24.69 -21.29
C GLN A 772 22.15 25.86 -20.38
N GLY A 773 22.31 27.10 -20.86
CA GLY A 773 21.97 28.32 -20.10
C GLY A 773 20.68 29.02 -20.54
N ASN A 774 20.21 28.78 -21.77
CA ASN A 774 19.08 29.49 -22.38
C ASN A 774 17.92 28.56 -22.70
N ILE A 775 16.76 29.13 -23.05
CA ILE A 775 15.58 28.36 -23.48
C ILE A 775 15.48 28.37 -25.01
N LEU A 776 15.41 27.18 -25.59
CA LEU A 776 15.03 26.99 -26.99
C LEU A 776 13.59 26.50 -27.07
N ARG A 777 12.76 27.25 -27.79
CA ARG A 777 11.43 26.83 -28.20
C ARG A 777 11.43 26.37 -29.65
N VAL A 778 10.82 25.23 -29.89
CA VAL A 778 10.61 24.66 -31.22
C VAL A 778 9.11 24.58 -31.48
N TYR A 779 8.65 25.00 -32.65
CA TYR A 779 7.23 25.01 -32.97
C TYR A 779 6.94 24.45 -34.38
N PRO A 780 5.72 23.97 -34.65
CA PRO A 780 5.36 23.38 -35.94
C PRO A 780 5.54 24.39 -37.08
N LYS A 781 5.98 23.92 -38.25
CA LYS A 781 6.08 24.80 -39.44
C LYS A 781 4.69 25.26 -39.91
N GLY A 782 4.64 26.46 -40.51
CA GLY A 782 3.37 27.07 -40.97
C GLY A 782 2.62 26.29 -42.06
N SER A 783 3.26 25.33 -42.75
CA SER A 783 2.58 24.46 -43.72
C SER A 783 1.75 23.34 -43.09
N ARG A 784 1.81 23.13 -41.77
CA ARG A 784 0.98 22.17 -41.03
C ARG A 784 -0.39 22.74 -40.69
N LEU A 785 -1.14 23.05 -41.74
CA LEU A 785 -2.45 23.71 -41.65
C LEU A 785 -3.50 22.83 -40.94
N ASP A 786 -3.31 21.52 -40.96
CA ASP A 786 -4.14 20.50 -40.30
C ASP A 786 -3.83 20.32 -38.80
N SER A 787 -2.88 21.09 -38.26
CA SER A 787 -2.40 20.97 -36.87
C SER A 787 -1.68 19.65 -36.55
N SER A 788 -1.07 18.98 -37.54
CA SER A 788 -0.13 17.87 -37.32
C SER A 788 1.13 18.32 -36.55
N ASN A 789 1.89 17.37 -35.99
CA ASN A 789 3.11 17.62 -35.24
C ASN A 789 4.34 16.91 -35.86
N TYR A 790 5.51 17.43 -35.54
CA TYR A 790 6.82 16.89 -35.91
C TYR A 790 7.31 15.86 -34.88
N ASN A 791 8.46 15.23 -35.14
CA ASN A 791 9.08 14.32 -34.20
C ASN A 791 9.70 15.10 -33.03
N PRO A 792 9.30 14.88 -31.77
CA PRO A 792 9.82 15.67 -30.64
C PRO A 792 11.32 15.44 -30.39
N TYR A 793 11.88 14.30 -30.83
CA TYR A 793 13.30 14.00 -30.68
C TYR A 793 14.21 14.93 -31.48
N ASP A 794 13.72 15.56 -32.54
CA ASP A 794 14.48 16.56 -33.31
C ASP A 794 14.90 17.74 -32.42
N GLY A 795 14.06 18.09 -31.43
CA GLY A 795 14.35 19.09 -30.40
C GLY A 795 15.03 18.52 -29.17
N TRP A 796 14.50 17.43 -28.60
CA TRP A 796 15.01 16.90 -27.33
C TRP A 796 16.46 16.44 -27.41
N LYS A 797 16.90 15.84 -28.53
CA LYS A 797 18.30 15.41 -28.68
C LYS A 797 19.32 16.55 -28.62
N LEU A 798 18.87 17.77 -28.93
CA LEU A 798 19.66 19.00 -28.88
C LEU A 798 19.45 19.79 -27.57
N GLY A 799 18.68 19.25 -26.62
CA GLY A 799 18.42 19.87 -25.32
C GLY A 799 17.32 20.95 -25.34
N ALA A 800 16.54 21.08 -26.41
CA ALA A 800 15.46 22.05 -26.50
C ALA A 800 14.38 21.77 -25.45
N GLN A 801 14.10 22.77 -24.61
CA GLN A 801 13.22 22.61 -23.45
C GLN A 801 11.74 22.72 -23.82
N MET A 802 11.40 23.67 -24.71
CA MET A 802 10.03 23.96 -25.09
C MET A 802 9.73 23.44 -26.49
N VAL A 803 9.57 22.12 -26.61
CA VAL A 803 9.11 21.47 -27.85
C VAL A 803 7.58 21.60 -27.90
N ALA A 804 7.09 22.62 -28.60
CA ALA A 804 5.68 23.02 -28.60
C ALA A 804 4.86 22.23 -29.61
N PHE A 805 3.75 21.65 -29.15
CA PHE A 805 2.88 20.76 -29.93
C PHE A 805 1.44 21.27 -30.00
N ASN A 806 0.78 21.02 -31.13
CA ASN A 806 -0.66 21.16 -31.30
C ASN A 806 -1.36 20.05 -30.50
N MET A 807 -1.94 20.40 -29.35
CA MET A 807 -2.54 19.46 -28.39
C MET A 807 -3.94 18.96 -28.80
N GLN A 808 -4.54 19.57 -29.82
CA GLN A 808 -5.86 19.25 -30.36
C GLN A 808 -5.86 18.10 -31.38
N GLY A 809 -4.66 17.67 -31.84
CA GLY A 809 -4.49 16.56 -32.76
C GLY A 809 -4.54 15.17 -32.11
N PHE A 810 -4.37 14.11 -32.92
CA PHE A 810 -4.33 12.72 -32.47
C PHE A 810 -3.38 11.91 -33.36
N GLU A 811 -2.10 11.88 -32.99
CA GLU A 811 -1.05 11.21 -33.77
C GLU A 811 0.05 10.62 -32.87
N GLN A 812 0.90 9.79 -33.48
CA GLN A 812 1.98 9.08 -32.79
C GLN A 812 2.96 10.01 -32.05
N ASN A 813 3.34 11.14 -32.66
CA ASN A 813 4.25 12.10 -32.05
C ASN A 813 3.67 12.72 -30.77
N LEU A 814 2.35 12.95 -30.73
CA LEU A 814 1.67 13.45 -29.53
C LEU A 814 1.64 12.41 -28.41
N TRP A 815 1.56 11.12 -28.74
CA TRP A 815 1.66 10.04 -27.74
C TRP A 815 3.05 9.98 -27.10
N LEU A 816 4.12 10.19 -27.88
CA LEU A 816 5.48 10.29 -27.36
C LEU A 816 5.63 11.47 -26.41
N MET A 817 5.11 12.64 -26.79
CA MET A 817 5.05 13.84 -25.96
C MET A 817 4.35 13.57 -24.62
N GLN A 818 3.14 13.00 -24.67
CA GLN A 818 2.39 12.62 -23.48
C GLN A 818 3.14 11.57 -22.64
N GLY A 819 3.79 10.59 -23.27
CA GLY A 819 4.57 9.55 -22.63
C GLY A 819 5.77 10.11 -21.84
N MET A 820 6.53 11.02 -22.44
CA MET A 820 7.65 11.72 -21.80
C MET A 820 7.19 12.44 -20.54
N PHE A 821 6.07 13.18 -20.63
CA PHE A 821 5.56 13.97 -19.51
C PHE A 821 4.67 13.21 -18.53
N ARG A 822 4.49 11.89 -18.68
CA ARG A 822 4.06 11.01 -17.57
C ARG A 822 5.17 10.83 -16.54
N ALA A 823 6.43 11.06 -16.94
CA ALA A 823 7.55 11.04 -16.02
C ALA A 823 7.39 12.10 -14.93
N ASN A 824 8.10 11.90 -13.82
CA ASN A 824 8.16 12.87 -12.72
C ASN A 824 6.77 13.19 -12.16
N ASN A 825 5.97 12.13 -12.01
CA ASN A 825 4.58 12.15 -11.54
C ASN A 825 3.66 13.09 -12.35
N GLY A 826 3.89 13.25 -13.65
CA GLY A 826 3.01 14.06 -14.50
C GLY A 826 3.13 15.58 -14.29
N CYS A 827 4.16 16.06 -13.60
CA CYS A 827 4.20 17.46 -13.17
C CYS A 827 4.43 18.48 -14.30
N GLY A 828 4.87 18.01 -15.48
CA GLY A 828 5.12 18.83 -16.67
C GLY A 828 6.56 19.31 -16.84
N TYR A 829 7.46 18.92 -15.93
CA TYR A 829 8.90 19.15 -15.99
C TYR A 829 9.67 17.84 -15.86
N VAL A 830 10.61 17.58 -16.76
CA VAL A 830 11.44 16.35 -16.74
C VAL A 830 12.90 16.75 -16.87
N LYS A 831 13.77 16.29 -15.97
CA LYS A 831 15.19 16.69 -15.97
C LYS A 831 15.89 16.18 -17.23
N LYS A 832 16.68 17.04 -17.87
CA LYS A 832 17.48 16.66 -19.04
C LYS A 832 18.62 15.72 -18.64
N PRO A 833 19.10 14.87 -19.57
CA PRO A 833 20.34 14.13 -19.39
C PRO A 833 21.50 15.06 -19.03
N LYS A 834 22.41 14.59 -18.16
CA LYS A 834 23.52 15.40 -17.62
C LYS A 834 24.38 16.06 -18.72
N PHE A 835 24.65 15.33 -19.80
CA PHE A 835 25.45 15.82 -20.94
C PHE A 835 24.78 16.96 -21.74
N LEU A 836 23.47 17.18 -21.57
CA LEU A 836 22.72 18.30 -22.16
C LEU A 836 22.53 19.48 -21.18
N CYS A 837 22.98 19.32 -19.94
CA CYS A 837 22.96 20.36 -18.90
C CYS A 837 24.34 20.99 -18.72
N GLU A 838 25.39 20.17 -18.77
CA GLU A 838 26.78 20.57 -18.53
C GLU A 838 27.67 20.00 -19.65
N ALA A 839 28.80 20.64 -19.92
CA ALA A 839 29.80 20.09 -20.83
C ALA A 839 30.42 18.84 -20.18
N ASP A 840 29.99 17.65 -20.61
CA ASP A 840 30.51 16.37 -20.12
C ASP A 840 31.44 15.73 -21.16
N PRO A 841 32.76 15.87 -21.00
CA PRO A 841 33.73 15.26 -21.93
C PRO A 841 33.77 13.73 -21.84
N ALA A 842 33.12 13.10 -20.84
CA ALA A 842 33.09 11.64 -20.67
C ALA A 842 31.86 10.99 -21.33
N PHE A 843 30.93 11.75 -21.89
CA PHE A 843 29.75 11.19 -22.56
C PHE A 843 30.12 10.53 -23.89
N SER A 844 29.91 9.21 -23.98
CA SER A 844 29.99 8.45 -25.23
C SER A 844 28.60 7.85 -25.54
N PRO A 845 27.95 8.26 -26.64
CA PRO A 845 26.62 7.74 -27.00
C PRO A 845 26.63 6.25 -27.31
N ASN A 846 27.80 5.64 -27.58
CA ASN A 846 27.90 4.25 -28.02
C ASN A 846 27.81 3.21 -26.89
N LYS A 847 27.95 3.62 -25.62
CA LYS A 847 27.96 2.68 -24.49
C LYS A 847 26.54 2.38 -23.99
N VAL A 848 26.14 1.12 -24.04
CA VAL A 848 24.90 0.65 -23.42
C VAL A 848 24.99 0.86 -21.91
N LYS A 849 24.01 1.55 -21.32
CA LYS A 849 23.92 1.79 -19.87
C LYS A 849 23.05 0.75 -19.16
N LYS A 850 21.96 0.33 -19.81
CA LYS A 850 20.99 -0.64 -19.27
C LYS A 850 20.44 -1.51 -20.39
N ILE A 851 20.09 -2.75 -20.08
CA ILE A 851 19.30 -3.61 -20.97
C ILE A 851 17.92 -3.75 -20.34
N LEU A 852 16.88 -3.35 -21.07
CA LEU A 852 15.48 -3.52 -20.67
C LEU A 852 14.92 -4.77 -21.34
N LYS A 853 14.53 -5.76 -20.54
CA LYS A 853 13.70 -6.89 -20.97
C LYS A 853 12.23 -6.59 -20.65
N VAL A 854 11.38 -6.76 -21.66
CA VAL A 854 9.93 -6.54 -21.58
C VAL A 854 9.23 -7.84 -21.95
N THR A 855 8.57 -8.46 -20.99
CA THR A 855 7.72 -9.64 -21.24
C THR A 855 6.27 -9.19 -21.27
N LEU A 856 5.67 -9.23 -22.44
CA LEU A 856 4.25 -8.93 -22.64
C LEU A 856 3.45 -10.23 -22.50
N TYR A 857 2.76 -10.41 -21.37
CA TYR A 857 1.99 -11.62 -21.10
C TYR A 857 0.64 -11.58 -21.81
N MET A 858 -0.25 -10.69 -21.38
CA MET A 858 -1.64 -10.67 -21.85
C MET A 858 -2.28 -9.29 -21.71
N GLY A 859 -3.45 -9.12 -22.32
CA GLY A 859 -4.31 -7.94 -22.15
C GLY A 859 -5.74 -8.31 -21.74
N GLU A 860 -6.43 -7.39 -21.09
CA GLU A 860 -7.80 -7.55 -20.59
C GLU A 860 -8.57 -6.23 -20.67
N GLY A 861 -9.90 -6.31 -20.71
CA GLY A 861 -10.81 -5.18 -20.52
C GLY A 861 -11.46 -4.61 -21.79
N TRP A 862 -11.06 -5.07 -22.99
CA TRP A 862 -11.67 -4.61 -24.25
C TRP A 862 -13.18 -4.90 -24.32
N HIS A 863 -13.61 -6.07 -23.86
CA HIS A 863 -15.03 -6.47 -23.83
C HIS A 863 -15.89 -5.62 -22.88
N LEU A 864 -15.27 -4.89 -21.94
CA LEU A 864 -15.95 -3.95 -21.03
C LEU A 864 -15.96 -2.52 -21.56
N GLU A 865 -14.99 -2.17 -22.41
CA GLU A 865 -14.82 -0.83 -22.97
C GLU A 865 -15.59 -0.67 -24.29
N PHE A 866 -15.67 -1.75 -25.09
CA PHE A 866 -16.24 -1.72 -26.43
C PHE A 866 -17.46 -2.65 -26.55
N HIS A 867 -18.37 -2.27 -27.44
CA HIS A 867 -19.47 -3.14 -27.85
C HIS A 867 -18.93 -4.39 -28.57
N HIS A 868 -19.60 -5.53 -28.45
CA HIS A 868 -19.14 -6.80 -29.03
C HIS A 868 -18.91 -6.77 -30.54
N ALA A 869 -19.60 -5.88 -31.26
CA ALA A 869 -19.47 -5.70 -32.71
C ALA A 869 -18.52 -4.54 -33.11
N HIS A 870 -17.64 -4.08 -32.20
CA HIS A 870 -16.80 -2.90 -32.45
C HIS A 870 -15.69 -3.18 -33.47
N PHE A 871 -14.95 -4.26 -33.27
CA PHE A 871 -13.84 -4.66 -34.13
C PHE A 871 -14.35 -5.53 -35.28
N ASP A 872 -14.93 -6.69 -34.95
CA ASP A 872 -15.55 -7.59 -35.92
C ASP A 872 -17.05 -7.70 -35.71
N TYR A 873 -17.81 -7.80 -36.80
CA TYR A 873 -19.27 -7.75 -36.77
C TYR A 873 -19.91 -9.02 -36.19
N CYS A 874 -19.25 -10.17 -36.37
CA CYS A 874 -19.77 -11.49 -35.98
C CYS A 874 -18.79 -12.34 -35.17
N SER A 875 -17.60 -11.83 -34.84
CA SER A 875 -16.57 -12.54 -34.10
C SER A 875 -15.88 -11.63 -33.08
N PRO A 876 -15.18 -12.18 -32.07
CA PRO A 876 -14.24 -11.42 -31.27
C PRO A 876 -13.04 -10.90 -32.10
N PRO A 877 -12.26 -9.94 -31.57
CA PRO A 877 -11.12 -9.34 -32.27
C PRO A 877 -9.90 -10.26 -32.38
N ASP A 878 -9.07 -10.00 -33.39
CA ASP A 878 -7.79 -10.65 -33.69
C ASP A 878 -6.59 -9.82 -33.23
N PHE A 879 -6.37 -9.71 -31.92
CA PHE A 879 -5.38 -8.78 -31.38
C PHE A 879 -3.91 -9.20 -31.57
N TYR A 880 -3.09 -8.25 -32.02
CA TYR A 880 -1.63 -8.28 -31.88
C TYR A 880 -1.10 -7.00 -31.24
N ALA A 881 0.07 -7.12 -30.62
CA ALA A 881 0.80 -6.01 -30.03
C ALA A 881 2.06 -5.68 -30.84
N LYS A 882 2.41 -4.41 -30.85
CA LYS A 882 3.69 -3.87 -31.30
C LYS A 882 4.41 -3.28 -30.10
N VAL A 883 5.67 -3.64 -29.91
CA VAL A 883 6.51 -3.16 -28.80
C VAL A 883 7.82 -2.61 -29.36
N GLY A 884 8.23 -1.42 -28.91
CA GLY A 884 9.50 -0.82 -29.32
C GLY A 884 9.94 0.30 -28.39
N ILE A 885 11.15 0.80 -28.61
CA ILE A 885 11.68 1.98 -27.92
C ILE A 885 11.66 3.16 -28.88
N ALA A 886 11.09 4.27 -28.46
CA ALA A 886 11.38 5.58 -29.03
C ALA A 886 12.46 6.23 -28.16
N GLY A 887 13.53 6.77 -28.74
CA GLY A 887 14.68 7.21 -27.96
C GLY A 887 15.67 8.02 -28.77
N TYR A 888 16.87 8.19 -28.19
CA TYR A 888 18.03 8.71 -28.90
C TYR A 888 18.38 7.82 -30.11
N GLU A 889 19.13 8.33 -31.09
CA GLU A 889 19.23 7.74 -32.44
C GLU A 889 19.56 6.23 -32.46
N GLU A 890 20.45 5.78 -31.57
CA GLU A 890 20.88 4.37 -31.46
C GLU A 890 19.97 3.49 -30.58
N ASP A 891 19.08 4.09 -29.78
CA ASP A 891 18.09 3.38 -28.95
C ASP A 891 16.75 3.22 -29.67
N ASN A 892 16.47 4.10 -30.65
CA ASN A 892 15.22 4.10 -31.39
C ASN A 892 15.04 2.79 -32.16
N THR A 893 13.87 2.17 -32.05
CA THR A 893 13.49 0.95 -32.76
C THR A 893 12.71 1.33 -34.02
N PRO A 894 13.32 1.41 -35.22
CA PRO A 894 12.67 2.00 -36.40
C PRO A 894 11.45 1.21 -36.86
N ARG A 895 11.41 -0.09 -36.52
CA ARG A 895 10.28 -0.98 -36.73
C ARG A 895 9.99 -1.71 -35.42
N MET A 896 8.91 -1.33 -34.74
CA MET A 896 8.45 -2.00 -33.52
C MET A 896 8.29 -3.51 -33.77
N TYR A 897 8.72 -4.31 -32.81
CA TYR A 897 8.55 -5.76 -32.85
C TYR A 897 7.07 -6.10 -32.76
N LYS A 898 6.57 -6.96 -33.64
CA LYS A 898 5.17 -7.39 -33.69
C LYS A 898 5.04 -8.77 -33.03
N THR A 899 4.03 -8.98 -32.18
CA THR A 899 3.62 -10.30 -31.72
C THR A 899 2.89 -11.07 -32.82
N LYS A 900 2.64 -12.36 -32.60
CA LYS A 900 1.63 -13.08 -33.39
C LYS A 900 0.24 -12.53 -33.05
N SER A 901 -0.66 -12.53 -34.03
CA SER A 901 -2.07 -12.25 -33.78
C SER A 901 -2.68 -13.40 -32.98
N ILE A 902 -3.49 -13.07 -31.99
CA ILE A 902 -4.35 -14.02 -31.27
C ILE A 902 -5.74 -13.87 -31.86
N GLU A 903 -6.22 -14.91 -32.52
CA GLU A 903 -7.48 -14.89 -33.28
C GLU A 903 -8.69 -15.11 -32.36
N ASP A 904 -9.79 -14.41 -32.65
CA ASP A 904 -11.09 -14.56 -31.98
C ASP A 904 -11.06 -14.52 -30.43
N ASP A 905 -10.26 -13.63 -29.82
CA ASP A 905 -10.15 -13.54 -28.36
C ASP A 905 -10.10 -12.09 -27.81
N TRP A 906 -11.04 -11.76 -26.93
CA TRP A 906 -11.08 -10.48 -26.20
C TRP A 906 -9.98 -10.36 -25.12
N ARG A 907 -9.29 -11.46 -24.79
CA ARG A 907 -8.29 -11.58 -23.72
C ARG A 907 -6.97 -12.15 -24.25
N PRO A 908 -6.30 -11.46 -25.19
CA PRO A 908 -5.17 -12.01 -25.90
C PRO A 908 -3.99 -12.30 -24.95
N VAL A 909 -3.41 -13.51 -25.09
CA VAL A 909 -2.18 -13.94 -24.40
C VAL A 909 -1.07 -14.09 -25.43
N TRP A 910 -0.03 -13.26 -25.34
CA TRP A 910 1.09 -13.27 -26.28
C TRP A 910 2.33 -13.99 -25.77
N ASP A 911 2.57 -13.94 -24.45
CA ASP A 911 3.77 -14.47 -23.76
C ASP A 911 5.08 -14.23 -24.54
N LYS A 912 5.34 -12.97 -24.87
CA LYS A 912 6.47 -12.58 -25.73
C LYS A 912 7.46 -11.69 -25.00
N VAL A 913 8.72 -12.11 -25.02
CA VAL A 913 9.86 -11.35 -24.49
C VAL A 913 10.49 -10.50 -25.59
N PHE A 914 10.80 -9.26 -25.25
CA PHE A 914 11.56 -8.31 -26.07
C PHE A 914 12.74 -7.77 -25.26
N GLU A 915 13.89 -7.59 -25.92
CA GLU A 915 15.10 -7.09 -25.27
C GLU A 915 15.58 -5.82 -25.99
N PHE A 916 15.88 -4.78 -25.20
CA PHE A 916 16.27 -3.47 -25.70
C PHE A 916 17.53 -2.98 -24.99
N PRO A 917 18.67 -2.84 -25.69
CA PRO A 917 19.84 -2.17 -25.15
C PRO A 917 19.64 -0.65 -25.18
N ILE A 918 19.72 0.00 -24.03
CA ILE A 918 19.45 1.42 -23.83
C ILE A 918 20.73 2.18 -23.46
N ARG A 919 21.10 3.19 -24.25
CA ARG A 919 22.26 4.07 -24.08
C ARG A 919 21.90 5.36 -23.36
N VAL A 920 20.73 5.92 -23.63
CA VAL A 920 20.23 7.16 -23.01
C VAL A 920 18.87 6.91 -22.33
N PRO A 921 18.83 6.22 -21.17
CA PRO A 921 17.58 5.90 -20.47
C PRO A 921 16.70 7.11 -20.15
N GLU A 922 17.32 8.29 -19.97
CA GLU A 922 16.65 9.55 -19.67
C GLU A 922 15.76 10.06 -20.83
N LEU A 923 16.00 9.61 -22.06
CA LEU A 923 15.21 9.96 -23.25
C LEU A 923 14.46 8.76 -23.86
N ALA A 924 14.65 7.56 -23.31
CA ALA A 924 14.03 6.35 -23.84
C ALA A 924 12.59 6.20 -23.33
N LEU A 925 11.66 6.00 -24.26
CA LEU A 925 10.25 5.73 -24.05
C LEU A 925 9.92 4.33 -24.56
N LEU A 926 9.38 3.48 -23.69
CA LEU A 926 8.78 2.22 -24.09
C LEU A 926 7.42 2.51 -24.71
N TRP A 927 7.24 2.10 -25.96
CA TRP A 927 6.00 2.23 -26.70
C TRP A 927 5.38 0.85 -26.95
N ILE A 928 4.14 0.69 -26.51
CA ILE A 928 3.30 -0.48 -26.80
C ILE A 928 2.05 -0.01 -27.54
N GLU A 929 1.71 -0.67 -28.64
CA GLU A 929 0.49 -0.43 -29.43
C GLU A 929 -0.22 -1.75 -29.67
N VAL A 930 -1.51 -1.84 -29.39
CA VAL A 930 -2.36 -3.01 -29.67
C VAL A 930 -3.30 -2.68 -30.81
N LYS A 931 -3.41 -3.60 -31.77
CA LYS A 931 -4.26 -3.49 -32.95
C LYS A 931 -4.97 -4.79 -33.20
N ASP A 932 -6.14 -4.66 -33.79
CA ASP A 932 -6.91 -5.77 -34.32
C ASP A 932 -6.43 -6.11 -35.75
N ASN A 933 -6.49 -7.39 -36.12
CA ASN A 933 -5.94 -7.93 -37.36
C ASN A 933 -7.00 -8.37 -38.36
N ASP A 934 -7.83 -7.44 -38.79
CA ASP A 934 -8.74 -7.70 -39.90
C ASP A 934 -7.97 -7.92 -41.23
N THR A 935 -8.20 -9.07 -41.89
CA THR A 935 -7.63 -9.42 -43.20
C THR A 935 -8.39 -8.80 -44.38
N ALA A 936 -9.63 -8.37 -44.16
CA ALA A 936 -10.53 -7.77 -45.15
C ALA A 936 -10.57 -6.22 -45.08
N LYS A 937 -10.23 -5.61 -43.94
CA LYS A 937 -10.17 -4.15 -43.75
C LYS A 937 -8.82 -3.68 -43.21
N LYS A 938 -8.72 -2.36 -42.97
CA LYS A 938 -7.57 -1.76 -42.30
C LYS A 938 -7.63 -2.09 -40.81
N ASN A 939 -6.58 -2.71 -40.29
CA ASN A 939 -6.38 -3.01 -38.86
C ASN A 939 -6.88 -1.89 -37.93
N GLU A 940 -7.83 -2.24 -37.07
CA GLU A 940 -8.40 -1.30 -36.13
C GLU A 940 -7.52 -1.10 -34.89
N PHE A 941 -7.71 0.01 -34.19
CA PHE A 941 -6.83 0.42 -33.08
C PHE A 941 -7.41 -0.02 -31.74
N GLY A 942 -6.70 -0.89 -31.04
CA GLY A 942 -7.12 -1.41 -29.73
C GLY A 942 -6.61 -0.59 -28.54
N GLY A 943 -5.52 0.16 -28.69
CA GLY A 943 -4.97 1.04 -27.65
C GLY A 943 -3.47 1.24 -27.75
N GLN A 944 -2.94 2.25 -27.06
CA GLN A 944 -1.50 2.50 -26.97
C GLN A 944 -1.06 2.95 -25.57
N THR A 945 0.22 2.78 -25.26
CA THR A 945 0.85 3.45 -24.12
C THR A 945 2.31 3.78 -24.43
N CYS A 946 2.77 4.93 -23.92
CA CYS A 946 4.16 5.34 -23.94
C CYS A 946 4.62 5.57 -22.49
N LEU A 947 5.72 4.94 -22.06
CA LEU A 947 6.20 4.94 -20.68
C LEU A 947 7.69 5.33 -20.60
N PRO A 948 8.09 6.23 -19.69
CA PRO A 948 9.48 6.61 -19.51
C PRO A 948 10.30 5.44 -18.93
N VAL A 949 11.28 4.95 -19.68
CA VAL A 949 12.06 3.76 -19.31
C VAL A 949 12.77 3.93 -17.97
N LEU A 950 13.30 5.13 -17.69
CA LEU A 950 14.01 5.42 -16.44
C LEU A 950 13.17 5.22 -15.18
N GLN A 951 11.83 5.37 -15.27
CA GLN A 951 10.92 5.33 -14.12
C GLN A 951 10.06 4.06 -14.08
N LEU A 952 10.29 3.10 -14.97
CA LEU A 952 9.63 1.80 -14.92
C LEU A 952 10.06 1.02 -13.67
N ARG A 953 9.09 0.42 -12.99
CA ARG A 953 9.30 -0.49 -11.86
C ARG A 953 9.49 -1.91 -12.37
N SER A 954 10.55 -2.59 -11.91
CA SER A 954 10.78 -4.01 -12.22
C SER A 954 9.64 -4.92 -11.74
N GLY A 955 9.54 -6.13 -12.29
CA GLY A 955 8.52 -7.13 -11.95
C GLY A 955 7.27 -7.04 -12.83
N ILE A 956 6.24 -7.83 -12.51
CA ILE A 956 4.97 -7.85 -13.25
C ILE A 956 4.11 -6.64 -12.86
N ARG A 957 3.71 -5.83 -13.84
CA ARG A 957 3.00 -4.56 -13.66
C ARG A 957 1.74 -4.49 -14.52
N CYS A 958 0.74 -3.80 -13.97
CA CYS A 958 -0.48 -3.43 -14.69
C CYS A 958 -0.21 -2.18 -15.53
N VAL A 959 -0.25 -2.28 -16.85
CA VAL A 959 -0.02 -1.16 -17.76
C VAL A 959 -1.35 -0.73 -18.39
N PRO A 960 -1.90 0.46 -18.05
CA PRO A 960 -3.12 0.94 -18.69
C PRO A 960 -2.88 1.36 -20.15
N LEU A 961 -3.89 1.15 -21.00
CA LEU A 961 -3.90 1.63 -22.38
C LEU A 961 -4.71 2.91 -22.56
N TYR A 962 -4.40 3.62 -23.63
CA TYR A 962 -4.95 4.92 -23.99
C TYR A 962 -5.50 4.90 -25.41
N ASN A 963 -6.54 5.69 -25.64
CA ASN A 963 -7.16 5.85 -26.95
C ASN A 963 -6.29 6.72 -27.89
N LYS A 964 -6.75 6.92 -29.14
CA LYS A 964 -6.03 7.75 -30.14
C LYS A 964 -5.81 9.20 -29.71
N LYS A 965 -6.67 9.74 -28.83
CA LYS A 965 -6.58 11.10 -28.27
C LYS A 965 -5.63 11.18 -27.06
N GLY A 966 -5.07 10.06 -26.62
CA GLY A 966 -4.25 9.99 -25.43
C GLY A 966 -5.03 10.00 -24.11
N GLU A 967 -6.32 9.68 -24.15
CA GLU A 967 -7.17 9.55 -22.95
C GLU A 967 -7.11 8.10 -22.44
N LYS A 968 -7.00 7.91 -21.12
CA LYS A 968 -6.88 6.58 -20.48
C LYS A 968 -8.20 5.83 -20.68
N TYR A 969 -8.13 4.59 -21.17
CA TYR A 969 -9.28 3.69 -21.15
C TYR A 969 -9.64 3.31 -19.70
N LYS A 970 -10.92 3.08 -19.44
CA LYS A 970 -11.38 2.78 -18.08
C LYS A 970 -11.02 1.36 -17.66
N PHE A 971 -11.17 0.40 -18.58
CA PHE A 971 -11.03 -1.02 -18.25
C PHE A 971 -9.79 -1.67 -18.89
N ILE A 972 -9.26 -1.12 -19.99
CA ILE A 972 -8.24 -1.79 -20.80
C ILE A 972 -6.85 -1.69 -20.18
N LYS A 973 -6.27 -2.86 -19.89
CA LYS A 973 -4.98 -3.02 -19.19
C LYS A 973 -4.17 -4.17 -19.78
N LEU A 974 -2.85 -4.00 -19.81
CA LEU A 974 -1.88 -5.04 -20.14
C LEU A 974 -1.16 -5.51 -18.88
N LEU A 975 -0.80 -6.78 -18.85
CA LEU A 975 0.09 -7.34 -17.84
C LEU A 975 1.49 -7.52 -18.44
N VAL A 976 2.44 -6.75 -17.93
CA VAL A 976 3.79 -6.65 -18.52
C VAL A 976 4.84 -6.80 -17.43
N ARG A 977 5.86 -7.62 -17.65
CA ARG A 977 7.03 -7.68 -16.77
C ARG A 977 8.16 -6.84 -17.32
N PHE A 978 8.77 -6.06 -16.42
CA PHE A 978 9.96 -5.27 -16.71
C PHE A 978 11.15 -5.82 -15.93
N GLU A 979 12.28 -6.00 -16.62
CA GLU A 979 13.53 -6.41 -16.02
C GLU A 979 14.68 -5.56 -16.54
N PHE A 980 15.51 -5.10 -15.61
CA PHE A 980 16.69 -4.31 -15.92
C PHE A 980 17.94 -5.14 -15.65
N VAL A 981 18.71 -5.39 -16.70
CA VAL A 981 19.98 -6.11 -16.63
C VAL A 981 21.11 -5.11 -16.85
N ASN A 982 22.13 -5.16 -15.99
CA ASN A 982 23.35 -4.38 -16.19
C ASN A 982 24.17 -5.03 -17.30
N PRO A 983 24.65 -4.26 -18.30
CA PRO A 983 25.55 -4.80 -19.32
C PRO A 983 26.83 -5.30 -18.65
N ILE A 984 27.30 -6.48 -19.03
CA ILE A 984 28.56 -7.06 -18.55
C ILE A 984 29.68 -6.09 -18.95
N SER A 985 30.50 -5.70 -17.96
CA SER A 985 31.57 -4.71 -18.08
C SER A 985 32.69 -5.13 -19.02
#